data_AF-A0A8S1W276-F1
#
_entry.id   AF-A0A8S1W276-F1
#
_cell.length_a   1.000
_cell.length_b   1.000
_cell.length_c   1.000
_cell.angle_alpha   90.00
_cell.angle_beta   90.00
_cell.angle_gamma   90.00
#
_symmetry.space_group_name_H-M   'P 1'
#
loop_
_entity.id
_entity.type
_entity.pdbx_description
1 polymer ?
#
loop_
_entity_poly.entity_id
_entity_poly.type
_entity_poly.pdbx_seq_one_letter_code
_entity_poly.pdbx_strand_id
1 'polypeptide(L)'
;MYQCTLHPNSQITAICIDISHECNRKLCPTCVYEHKSSKRPLPIHIFQERLTEKVNEYKLNDKQQQLTNKTTLKFALSDIEERIRKLHQQAIDDSNHILNNIDQQDQQYIHLIQNNANPIDTLHSDLDKLVHMLEGNTLSHWDLQKKSYQTKFTKALNWIAQEINAYEQRFQVEMKNISSIDQIEQQEQNSWQGSTQKKSMTNWDYFDTLYQYRKIKIQILFTQQETQYLRDGQIIGITRDQNKEIQFSDLFNNLEQIQNLRWGGPYGQNKKKFGKWTATWNGQQLKDVVDNTPLMVKNTANGLISSRIIGARRRYTKQENMIMAIGQVIGSAYVRKKRWVEENIIRMVRVVHGLNQHILVKYLLNGSINLMIIIIRDFQFQFFVQQNFFQKFLKCQFQKMYQCTLHPNSQITAICIDISHECNRKLCPTCVYEHKSSKRPLPIHIFQERLTEKVNEYKLNDKQQQLTNKTTLKFALSDIEERIRKLHQQAIDDSNHILNNIDQQDQQYIHLIQNNANPIDTLHSDLDKLVHMLEGNTLSHWDLQKKSYQTKFTKALNWIAQEINAYEQRFQVEMKNISSIDQIEQQEQNSWQGSTQKKSMTNWDYFDTLYQYRKIKIQILFTQQETQYLRDGQIIGVINIKFEMGWSLWTEQKKVWKMDGNLEWITIKGCSGQYSINGKKHGQWIDIIKNYWSQAQVYEVGEYDNGYRIGNWKCVCEKEEVGGGEYNQNGKSGTWIELSNEFWQRSQVTYNGEYKNNNKVGRWNILYREKGKEMFEEIGGGSYDKGGQIKIGQWIELSDGFWDYSQFIFKGDYKNGRKVGKWSTWYRKDDKFEQIGGGQYDEEGSIKIGRWMEIRDGFWLGQQLIYLGQYQKNCKVGRWDIMYRPWNQEKFEIIGGGSYDGETSNKIGNWIEMSDGFKAQQQITYNGQYKNGKKVGRWDIWYKDNLNGEREKIGGGLYDDGTSKKNGSWIELSYGFHYQQQIIYSGQYKNDKKIGKWEEIDLVGMIKLKEIIYTN
;
A
#
# COMPACT_ATOMS: atom_id res chain seq x y z
N MET A 1 18.59 65.85 21.97
CA MET A 1 17.60 66.56 21.14
C MET A 1 17.99 66.31 19.69
N TYR A 2 17.09 65.78 18.87
CA TYR A 2 17.42 65.44 17.48
C TYR A 2 16.98 66.55 16.53
N GLN A 3 17.88 66.89 15.62
CA GLN A 3 17.70 67.90 14.60
C GLN A 3 17.01 67.29 13.36
N CYS A 4 16.17 68.06 12.68
CA CYS A 4 15.58 67.62 11.42
C CYS A 4 16.63 67.63 10.31
N THR A 5 16.66 66.59 9.47
CA THR A 5 17.62 66.46 8.37
C THR A 5 17.48 67.54 7.29
N LEU A 6 16.28 68.11 7.14
CA LEU A 6 16.00 69.24 6.24
C LEU A 6 16.18 70.61 6.94
N HIS A 7 16.05 70.64 8.27
CA HIS A 7 16.09 71.85 9.08
C HIS A 7 16.98 71.63 10.32
N PRO A 8 18.32 71.70 10.19
CA PRO A 8 19.24 71.34 11.27
C PRO A 8 19.05 72.14 12.55
N ASN A 9 18.63 73.41 12.46
CA ASN A 9 18.36 74.25 13.63
C ASN A 9 17.00 73.98 14.30
N SER A 10 16.21 73.03 13.80
CA SER A 10 14.85 72.74 14.26
C SER A 10 14.74 71.33 14.83
N GLN A 11 14.21 71.22 16.05
CA GLN A 11 14.00 69.93 16.70
C GLN A 11 12.77 69.21 16.12
N ILE A 12 12.84 67.88 16.02
CA ILE A 12 11.70 67.04 15.63
C ILE A 12 10.65 67.07 16.76
N THR A 13 9.40 67.38 16.43
CA THR A 13 8.30 67.55 17.40
C THR A 13 7.09 66.66 17.12
N ALA A 14 6.95 66.15 15.90
CA ALA A 14 5.83 65.31 15.48
C ALA A 14 6.27 64.15 14.57
N ILE A 15 5.45 63.09 14.55
CA ILE A 15 5.56 61.95 13.66
C ILE A 15 4.40 61.98 12.66
N CYS A 16 4.70 61.85 11.36
CA CYS A 16 3.68 61.59 10.35
C CYS A 16 3.21 60.12 10.47
N ILE A 17 1.91 59.94 10.69
CA ILE A 17 1.24 58.62 10.77
C ILE A 17 0.56 58.22 9.46
N ASP A 18 0.81 58.94 8.37
CA ASP A 18 0.09 58.74 7.11
C ASP A 18 0.88 57.84 6.14
N ILE A 19 0.52 56.56 6.12
CA ILE A 19 1.15 55.57 5.24
C ILE A 19 0.90 55.81 3.74
N SER A 20 -0.01 56.72 3.37
CA SER A 20 -0.43 56.92 1.97
C SER A 20 0.57 57.68 1.10
N HIS A 21 1.64 58.22 1.67
CA HIS A 21 2.67 58.95 0.92
C HIS A 21 4.07 58.81 1.55
N GLU A 22 5.10 58.98 0.70
CA GLU A 22 6.51 58.95 1.08
C GLU A 22 6.94 60.31 1.64
N CYS A 23 7.15 60.38 2.96
CA CYS A 23 7.65 61.56 3.65
C CYS A 23 8.79 61.20 4.61
N ASN A 24 9.62 62.17 4.99
CA ASN A 24 10.39 62.01 6.21
C ASN A 24 9.43 62.03 7.42
N ARG A 25 9.09 60.85 7.93
CA ARG A 25 8.19 60.61 9.07
C ARG A 25 8.47 61.51 10.28
N LYS A 26 9.72 61.94 10.48
CA LYS A 26 10.18 62.74 11.62
C LYS A 26 10.16 64.24 11.27
N LEU A 27 9.12 64.94 11.71
CA LEU A 27 8.86 66.35 11.34
C LEU A 27 9.20 67.31 12.49
N CYS A 28 9.94 68.38 12.17
CA CYS A 28 10.04 69.59 13.00
C CYS A 28 8.90 70.57 12.69
N PRO A 29 8.69 71.66 13.46
CA PRO A 29 7.59 72.59 13.23
C PRO A 29 7.50 73.14 11.79
N THR A 30 8.63 73.46 11.15
CA THR A 30 8.68 73.89 9.75
C THR A 30 8.17 72.79 8.81
N CYS A 31 8.71 71.57 8.93
CA CYS A 31 8.24 70.44 8.13
C CYS A 31 6.75 70.13 8.40
N VAL A 32 6.25 70.25 9.63
CA VAL A 32 4.80 70.06 9.94
C VAL A 32 3.94 71.09 9.21
N TYR A 33 4.40 72.34 9.08
CA TYR A 33 3.71 73.39 8.32
C TYR A 33 3.74 73.12 6.80
N GLU A 34 4.83 72.58 6.27
CA GLU A 34 5.01 72.24 4.85
C GLU A 34 4.33 70.92 4.45
N HIS A 35 3.96 70.07 5.42
CA HIS A 35 3.48 68.71 5.21
C HIS A 35 1.99 68.64 4.82
N LYS A 36 1.72 68.74 3.52
CA LYS A 36 0.38 68.81 2.89
C LYS A 36 -0.46 67.52 2.92
N SER A 37 -0.32 66.65 3.92
CA SER A 37 -1.21 65.50 4.11
C SER A 37 -2.57 65.92 4.70
N SER A 38 -3.62 65.15 4.37
CA SER A 38 -4.94 65.26 5.00
C SER A 38 -4.97 64.74 6.44
N LYS A 39 -4.05 63.84 6.83
CA LYS A 39 -3.86 63.41 8.22
C LYS A 39 -2.85 64.35 8.91
N ARG A 40 -3.23 64.91 10.06
CA ARG A 40 -2.32 65.72 10.89
C ARG A 40 -1.24 64.84 11.50
N PRO A 41 0.05 65.23 11.46
CA PRO A 41 1.10 64.60 12.24
C PRO A 41 0.78 64.57 13.74
N LEU A 42 1.12 63.48 14.43
CA LEU A 42 0.94 63.38 15.88
C LEU A 42 2.16 63.98 16.61
N PRO A 43 1.97 64.83 17.63
CA PRO A 43 3.03 65.15 18.57
C PRO A 43 3.63 63.88 19.18
N ILE A 44 4.94 63.83 19.40
CA ILE A 44 5.65 62.59 19.77
C ILE A 44 5.08 61.96 21.06
N HIS A 45 4.68 62.77 22.05
CA HIS A 45 4.06 62.27 23.28
C HIS A 45 2.70 61.61 23.03
N ILE A 46 1.85 62.18 22.16
CA ILE A 46 0.55 61.58 21.76
C ILE A 46 0.78 60.29 20.96
N PHE A 47 1.86 60.21 20.17
CA PHE A 47 2.24 58.99 19.47
C PHE A 47 2.66 57.89 20.46
N GLN A 48 3.50 58.21 21.46
CA GLN A 48 3.93 57.29 22.53
C GLN A 48 2.75 56.82 23.39
N GLU A 49 1.86 57.73 23.76
CA GLU A 49 0.63 57.47 24.54
C GLU A 49 -0.27 56.48 23.79
N ARG A 50 -0.69 56.80 22.56
CA ARG A 50 -1.55 55.92 21.75
C ARG A 50 -0.93 54.57 21.43
N LEU A 51 0.40 54.51 21.25
CA LEU A 51 1.10 53.25 21.05
C LEU A 51 1.05 52.39 22.32
N THR A 52 1.19 53.02 23.50
CA THR A 52 1.06 52.35 24.79
C THR A 52 -0.36 51.86 25.04
N GLU A 53 -1.38 52.67 24.73
CA GLU A 53 -2.81 52.28 24.78
C GLU A 53 -3.08 51.04 23.92
N LYS A 54 -2.76 51.12 22.60
CA LYS A 54 -2.96 50.03 21.64
C LYS A 54 -2.23 48.75 22.03
N VAL A 55 -1.06 48.86 22.65
CA VAL A 55 -0.30 47.69 23.11
C VAL A 55 -0.91 47.06 24.38
N ASN A 56 -1.52 47.86 25.25
CA ASN A 56 -2.20 47.36 26.45
C ASN A 56 -3.55 46.72 26.12
N GLU A 57 -4.28 47.20 25.10
CA GLU A 57 -5.49 46.54 24.57
C GLU A 57 -5.25 45.07 24.18
N TYR A 58 -4.13 44.78 23.51
CA TYR A 58 -3.83 43.42 23.01
C TYR A 58 -3.10 42.52 24.03
N LYS A 59 -2.34 43.09 24.99
CA LYS A 59 -1.57 42.31 25.97
C LYS A 59 -2.39 41.48 26.96
N LEU A 60 -3.62 41.89 27.28
CA LEU A 60 -4.35 41.37 28.45
C LEU A 60 -5.12 40.07 28.20
N ASN A 61 -5.62 39.83 26.99
CA ASN A 61 -6.46 38.65 26.70
C ASN A 61 -5.64 37.40 26.32
N ASP A 62 -4.45 37.58 25.73
CA ASP A 62 -3.81 36.48 24.99
C ASP A 62 -3.17 35.43 25.90
N LYS A 63 -2.34 35.81 26.87
CA LYS A 63 -1.60 34.84 27.71
C LYS A 63 -2.51 33.86 28.46
N GLN A 64 -3.69 34.30 28.89
CA GLN A 64 -4.66 33.42 29.53
C GLN A 64 -5.34 32.49 28.51
N GLN A 65 -5.67 32.98 27.31
CA GLN A 65 -6.21 32.17 26.22
C GLN A 65 -5.18 31.15 25.69
N GLN A 66 -3.92 31.54 25.52
CA GLN A 66 -2.79 30.68 25.15
C GLN A 66 -2.61 29.55 26.17
N LEU A 67 -2.62 29.88 27.47
CA LEU A 67 -2.54 28.88 28.54
C LEU A 67 -3.75 27.94 28.53
N THR A 68 -4.98 28.45 28.35
CA THR A 68 -6.19 27.64 28.19
C THR A 68 -6.08 26.71 26.99
N ASN A 69 -5.69 27.20 25.81
CA ASN A 69 -5.51 26.40 24.60
C ASN A 69 -4.48 25.28 24.83
N LYS A 70 -3.34 25.59 25.45
CA LYS A 70 -2.27 24.62 25.78
C LYS A 70 -2.73 23.57 26.80
N THR A 71 -3.59 23.94 27.75
CA THR A 71 -4.20 22.99 28.70
C THR A 71 -5.25 22.09 28.01
N THR A 72 -6.13 22.64 27.18
CA THR A 72 -7.14 21.89 26.43
C THR A 72 -6.50 20.90 25.45
N LEU A 73 -5.44 21.31 24.75
CA LEU A 73 -4.58 20.44 23.95
C LEU A 73 -4.08 19.24 24.75
N LYS A 74 -3.38 19.52 25.86
CA LYS A 74 -2.74 18.47 26.67
C LYS A 74 -3.78 17.49 27.24
N PHE A 75 -4.97 17.97 27.57
CA PHE A 75 -6.08 17.13 28.00
C PHE A 75 -6.61 16.24 26.86
N ALA A 76 -6.84 16.81 25.67
CA ALA A 76 -7.32 16.06 24.50
C ALA A 76 -6.34 14.95 24.08
N LEU A 77 -5.04 15.26 23.99
CA LEU A 77 -4.00 14.28 23.68
C LEU A 77 -3.88 13.18 24.76
N SER A 78 -4.09 13.52 26.03
CA SER A 78 -4.09 12.53 27.13
C SER A 78 -5.31 11.58 27.08
N ASP A 79 -6.50 12.06 26.70
CA ASP A 79 -7.69 11.20 26.49
C ASP A 79 -7.48 10.26 25.29
N ILE A 80 -6.87 10.80 24.21
CA ILE A 80 -6.43 10.05 23.04
C ILE A 80 -5.46 8.91 23.43
N GLU A 81 -4.42 9.21 24.21
CA GLU A 81 -3.44 8.20 24.65
C GLU A 81 -4.12 7.12 25.53
N GLU A 82 -5.02 7.51 26.43
CA GLU A 82 -5.73 6.57 27.31
C GLU A 82 -6.68 5.64 26.53
N ARG A 83 -7.40 6.15 25.52
CA ARG A 83 -8.25 5.32 24.64
C ARG A 83 -7.45 4.29 23.88
N ILE A 84 -6.34 4.68 23.25
CA ILE A 84 -5.49 3.74 22.51
C ILE A 84 -4.90 2.69 23.46
N ARG A 85 -4.47 3.09 24.66
CA ARG A 85 -3.97 2.15 25.67
C ARG A 85 -5.03 1.13 26.09
N LYS A 86 -6.31 1.51 26.17
CA LYS A 86 -7.44 0.58 26.43
C LYS A 86 -7.65 -0.40 25.29
N LEU A 87 -7.65 0.07 24.03
CA LEU A 87 -7.78 -0.81 22.86
C LEU A 87 -6.61 -1.80 22.76
N HIS A 88 -5.39 -1.34 23.04
CA HIS A 88 -4.19 -2.17 23.10
C HIS A 88 -4.29 -3.25 24.18
N GLN A 89 -4.75 -2.90 25.39
CA GLN A 89 -4.98 -3.86 26.47
C GLN A 89 -6.09 -4.86 26.10
N GLN A 90 -7.20 -4.41 25.50
CA GLN A 90 -8.24 -5.32 25.01
C GLN A 90 -7.70 -6.30 23.95
N ALA A 91 -6.88 -5.84 23.00
CA ALA A 91 -6.22 -6.71 22.02
C ALA A 91 -5.38 -7.80 22.69
N ILE A 92 -4.66 -7.45 23.75
CA ILE A 92 -3.85 -8.38 24.56
C ILE A 92 -4.75 -9.39 25.30
N ASP A 93 -5.83 -8.93 25.93
CA ASP A 93 -6.70 -9.76 26.75
C ASP A 93 -7.51 -10.75 25.91
N ASP A 94 -8.11 -10.31 24.80
CA ASP A 94 -8.79 -11.16 23.82
C ASP A 94 -7.82 -12.18 23.20
N SER A 95 -6.58 -11.78 22.88
CA SER A 95 -5.53 -12.68 22.38
C SER A 95 -5.14 -13.74 23.42
N ASN A 96 -5.01 -13.35 24.69
CA ASN A 96 -4.73 -14.28 25.77
C ASN A 96 -5.91 -15.22 26.03
N HIS A 97 -7.16 -14.77 25.91
CA HIS A 97 -8.36 -15.62 26.01
C HIS A 97 -8.33 -16.75 24.97
N ILE A 98 -8.09 -16.42 23.69
CA ILE A 98 -8.00 -17.42 22.61
C ILE A 98 -6.85 -18.41 22.85
N LEU A 99 -5.66 -17.91 23.24
CA LEU A 99 -4.52 -18.77 23.56
C LEU A 99 -4.79 -19.67 24.78
N ASN A 100 -5.50 -19.19 25.79
CA ASN A 100 -5.91 -19.97 26.95
C ASN A 100 -6.96 -21.03 26.58
N ASN A 101 -7.89 -20.74 25.66
CA ASN A 101 -8.86 -21.72 25.16
C ASN A 101 -8.17 -22.84 24.37
N ILE A 102 -7.14 -22.51 23.59
CA ILE A 102 -6.29 -23.48 22.90
C ILE A 102 -5.51 -24.36 23.90
N ASP A 103 -4.84 -23.76 24.89
CA ASP A 103 -4.10 -24.52 25.91
C ASP A 103 -5.06 -25.39 26.75
N GLN A 104 -6.25 -24.90 27.12
CA GLN A 104 -7.25 -25.70 27.83
C GLN A 104 -7.70 -26.93 27.02
N GLN A 105 -7.90 -26.81 25.70
CA GLN A 105 -8.23 -27.96 24.86
C GLN A 105 -7.04 -28.92 24.69
N ASP A 106 -5.81 -28.41 24.54
CA ASP A 106 -4.59 -29.24 24.58
C ASP A 106 -4.45 -29.97 25.92
N GLN A 107 -4.68 -29.31 27.06
CA GLN A 107 -4.68 -29.95 28.38
C GLN A 107 -5.81 -30.98 28.53
N GLN A 108 -7.00 -30.77 27.95
CA GLN A 108 -8.07 -31.77 27.94
C GLN A 108 -7.67 -33.04 27.19
N TYR A 109 -7.05 -32.92 26.01
CA TYR A 109 -6.52 -34.08 25.27
C TYR A 109 -5.35 -34.75 26.02
N ILE A 110 -4.45 -33.98 26.62
CA ILE A 110 -3.33 -34.51 27.43
C ILE A 110 -3.85 -35.28 28.65
N HIS A 111 -4.81 -34.71 29.40
CA HIS A 111 -5.43 -35.32 30.58
C HIS A 111 -6.25 -36.58 30.24
N LEU A 112 -7.00 -36.54 29.14
CA LEU A 112 -7.72 -37.70 28.58
C LEU A 112 -6.78 -38.87 28.29
N ILE A 113 -5.51 -38.61 27.94
CA ILE A 113 -4.52 -39.65 27.66
C ILE A 113 -3.76 -40.05 28.92
N GLN A 114 -3.36 -39.10 29.77
CA GLN A 114 -2.61 -39.38 31.00
C GLN A 114 -3.42 -40.18 32.03
N ASN A 115 -4.70 -39.84 32.24
CA ASN A 115 -5.54 -40.55 33.20
C ASN A 115 -5.97 -41.94 32.68
N ASN A 116 -5.88 -42.16 31.37
CA ASN A 116 -6.17 -43.44 30.72
C ASN A 116 -4.89 -44.21 30.34
N ALA A 117 -3.83 -44.05 31.12
CA ALA A 117 -2.59 -44.81 31.00
C ALA A 117 -2.80 -46.33 31.01
N ASN A 118 -3.87 -46.81 31.63
CA ASN A 118 -4.43 -48.15 31.40
C ASN A 118 -5.76 -48.04 30.62
N PRO A 119 -5.77 -48.32 29.30
CA PRO A 119 -7.00 -48.31 28.49
C PRO A 119 -8.10 -49.29 28.95
N ILE A 120 -7.77 -50.24 29.85
CA ILE A 120 -8.72 -51.20 30.40
C ILE A 120 -9.64 -50.56 31.46
N ASP A 121 -9.19 -49.53 32.19
CA ASP A 121 -10.02 -48.79 33.16
C ASP A 121 -10.95 -47.77 32.48
N THR A 122 -10.58 -47.29 31.29
CA THR A 122 -11.22 -46.19 30.56
C THR A 122 -12.71 -46.41 30.26
N LEU A 123 -13.54 -45.38 30.45
CA LEU A 123 -14.94 -45.39 30.01
C LEU A 123 -15.05 -45.56 28.49
N HIS A 124 -16.08 -46.25 27.99
CA HIS A 124 -16.20 -46.57 26.55
C HIS A 124 -16.15 -45.31 25.67
N SER A 125 -16.84 -44.24 26.09
CA SER A 125 -16.86 -42.92 25.45
C SER A 125 -15.51 -42.21 25.41
N ASP A 126 -14.61 -42.48 26.36
CA ASP A 126 -13.25 -41.96 26.34
C ASP A 126 -12.31 -42.86 25.53
N LEU A 127 -12.56 -44.17 25.53
CA LEU A 127 -11.82 -45.13 24.72
C LEU A 127 -12.06 -44.89 23.22
N ASP A 128 -13.30 -44.58 22.81
CA ASP A 128 -13.60 -44.17 21.43
C ASP A 128 -12.85 -42.89 21.03
N LYS A 129 -12.74 -41.88 21.92
CA LYS A 129 -11.92 -40.68 21.66
C LYS A 129 -10.44 -41.05 21.48
N LEU A 130 -9.90 -41.96 22.31
CA LEU A 130 -8.52 -42.46 22.15
C LEU A 130 -8.33 -43.17 20.81
N VAL A 131 -9.30 -43.96 20.34
CA VAL A 131 -9.27 -44.61 19.01
C VAL A 131 -9.35 -43.57 17.88
N HIS A 132 -10.24 -42.58 17.95
CA HIS A 132 -10.32 -41.51 16.95
C HIS A 132 -9.05 -40.63 16.88
N MET A 133 -8.31 -40.49 18.00
CA MET A 133 -6.98 -39.87 18.01
C MET A 133 -5.91 -40.77 17.37
N LEU A 134 -5.96 -42.09 17.58
CA LEU A 134 -5.05 -43.07 16.94
C LEU A 134 -5.27 -43.21 15.43
N GLU A 135 -6.52 -43.16 14.95
CA GLU A 135 -6.82 -43.06 13.51
C GLU A 135 -6.43 -41.68 12.93
N GLY A 136 -5.96 -40.74 13.75
CA GLY A 136 -5.52 -39.41 13.34
C GLY A 136 -6.63 -38.40 13.08
N ASN A 137 -7.88 -38.84 13.02
CA ASN A 137 -9.05 -38.01 12.68
C ASN A 137 -9.24 -36.84 13.66
N THR A 138 -9.22 -37.07 14.98
CA THR A 138 -9.36 -35.99 15.97
C THR A 138 -8.17 -35.04 15.99
N LEU A 139 -6.94 -35.57 15.93
CA LEU A 139 -5.73 -34.77 16.05
C LEU A 139 -5.44 -33.93 14.79
N SER A 140 -5.78 -34.43 13.60
CA SER A 140 -5.70 -33.65 12.36
C SER A 140 -6.79 -32.58 12.27
N HIS A 141 -8.01 -32.84 12.76
CA HIS A 141 -9.03 -31.80 12.92
C HIS A 141 -8.55 -30.69 13.86
N TRP A 142 -7.96 -31.05 14.99
CA TRP A 142 -7.44 -30.09 15.97
C TRP A 142 -6.24 -29.29 15.45
N ASP A 143 -5.32 -29.91 14.70
CA ASP A 143 -4.23 -29.23 14.00
C ASP A 143 -4.74 -28.25 12.91
N LEU A 144 -5.74 -28.65 12.12
CA LEU A 144 -6.41 -27.77 11.16
C LEU A 144 -7.10 -26.59 11.86
N GLN A 145 -7.74 -26.81 13.01
CA GLN A 145 -8.38 -25.79 13.81
C GLN A 145 -7.35 -24.82 14.41
N LYS A 146 -6.24 -25.31 14.98
CA LYS A 146 -5.13 -24.46 15.44
C LYS A 146 -4.49 -23.65 14.29
N LYS A 147 -4.34 -24.23 13.10
CA LYS A 147 -3.89 -23.50 11.88
C LYS A 147 -4.90 -22.45 11.42
N SER A 148 -6.20 -22.72 11.57
CA SER A 148 -7.28 -21.75 11.31
C SER A 148 -7.17 -20.55 12.26
N TYR A 149 -7.03 -20.78 13.57
CA TYR A 149 -6.80 -19.72 14.56
C TYR A 149 -5.53 -18.92 14.25
N GLN A 150 -4.38 -19.56 14.01
CA GLN A 150 -3.13 -18.89 13.64
C GLN A 150 -3.26 -18.04 12.36
N THR A 151 -4.00 -18.52 11.35
CA THR A 151 -4.22 -17.79 10.09
C THR A 151 -5.11 -16.57 10.29
N LYS A 152 -6.22 -16.70 11.04
CA LYS A 152 -7.10 -15.58 11.41
C LYS A 152 -6.33 -14.52 12.20
N PHE A 153 -5.52 -14.97 13.16
CA PHE A 153 -4.71 -14.11 14.02
C PHE A 153 -3.63 -13.31 13.24
N THR A 154 -2.96 -13.97 12.30
CA THR A 154 -1.98 -13.32 11.41
C THR A 154 -2.64 -12.27 10.51
N LYS A 155 -3.87 -12.52 10.04
CA LYS A 155 -4.65 -11.53 9.27
C LYS A 155 -5.02 -10.32 10.13
N ALA A 156 -5.49 -10.53 11.36
CA ALA A 156 -5.83 -9.45 12.29
C ALA A 156 -4.63 -8.55 12.59
N LEU A 157 -3.45 -9.12 12.89
CA LEU A 157 -2.21 -8.36 13.10
C LEU A 157 -1.80 -7.56 11.86
N ASN A 158 -1.85 -8.16 10.67
CA ASN A 158 -1.53 -7.47 9.42
C ASN A 158 -2.50 -6.32 9.12
N TRP A 159 -3.80 -6.50 9.41
CA TRP A 159 -4.79 -5.43 9.26
C TRP A 159 -4.57 -4.29 10.25
N ILE A 160 -4.33 -4.58 11.54
CA ILE A 160 -4.01 -3.56 12.56
C ILE A 160 -2.77 -2.74 12.15
N ALA A 161 -1.70 -3.41 11.69
CA ALA A 161 -0.50 -2.74 11.21
C ALA A 161 -0.76 -1.85 9.97
N GLN A 162 -1.60 -2.31 9.04
CA GLN A 162 -2.00 -1.52 7.87
C GLN A 162 -2.82 -0.27 8.25
N GLU A 163 -3.77 -0.39 9.18
CA GLU A 163 -4.56 0.75 9.67
C GLU A 163 -3.71 1.77 10.42
N ILE A 164 -2.73 1.32 11.21
CA ILE A 164 -1.81 2.23 11.92
C ILE A 164 -0.90 2.96 10.94
N ASN A 165 -0.36 2.28 9.91
CA ASN A 165 0.38 2.95 8.84
C ASN A 165 -0.52 3.96 8.08
N ALA A 166 -1.79 3.62 7.82
CA ALA A 166 -2.74 4.51 7.16
C ALA A 166 -3.17 5.69 8.04
N TYR A 167 -3.19 5.55 9.36
CA TYR A 167 -3.36 6.64 10.31
C TYR A 167 -2.11 7.54 10.37
N GLU A 168 -0.92 6.94 10.49
CA GLU A 168 0.39 7.63 10.47
C GLU A 168 0.54 8.53 9.24
N GLN A 169 0.29 8.00 8.03
CA GLN A 169 0.39 8.78 6.79
C GLN A 169 -0.61 9.95 6.75
N ARG A 170 -1.86 9.75 7.18
CA ARG A 170 -2.86 10.83 7.20
C ARG A 170 -2.56 11.88 8.26
N PHE A 171 -2.03 11.47 9.41
CA PHE A 171 -1.57 12.37 10.45
C PHE A 171 -0.39 13.23 9.98
N GLN A 172 0.62 12.62 9.35
CA GLN A 172 1.77 13.35 8.78
C GLN A 172 1.34 14.38 7.73
N VAL A 173 0.36 14.06 6.88
CA VAL A 173 -0.22 15.04 5.92
C VAL A 173 -0.87 16.22 6.64
N GLU A 174 -1.70 16.00 7.66
CA GLU A 174 -2.37 17.11 8.34
C GLU A 174 -1.40 17.96 9.19
N MET A 175 -0.39 17.36 9.83
CA MET A 175 0.66 18.12 10.51
C MET A 175 1.52 18.93 9.52
N LYS A 176 1.73 18.44 8.29
CA LYS A 176 2.35 19.18 7.18
C LYS A 176 1.45 20.33 6.69
N ASN A 177 0.13 20.12 6.59
CA ASN A 177 -0.82 21.18 6.27
C ASN A 177 -0.78 22.31 7.31
N ILE A 178 -0.62 21.99 8.59
CA ILE A 178 -0.51 22.98 9.67
C ILE A 178 0.85 23.69 9.65
N SER A 179 1.96 22.96 9.57
CA SER A 179 3.32 23.56 9.60
C SER A 179 3.68 24.34 8.33
N SER A 180 3.03 24.07 7.19
CA SER A 180 3.20 24.86 5.95
C SER A 180 2.77 26.32 6.08
N ILE A 181 1.94 26.66 7.07
CA ILE A 181 1.45 28.03 7.32
C ILE A 181 2.63 28.95 7.64
N ASP A 182 3.50 28.52 8.56
CA ASP A 182 4.68 29.27 9.00
C ASP A 182 5.65 29.49 7.82
N GLN A 183 5.65 28.59 6.82
CA GLN A 183 6.46 28.73 5.61
C GLN A 183 5.86 29.74 4.61
N ILE A 184 4.52 29.75 4.47
CA ILE A 184 3.81 30.75 3.66
C ILE A 184 3.98 32.14 4.27
N GLU A 185 3.85 32.27 5.60
CA GLU A 185 4.10 33.54 6.29
C GLU A 185 5.56 33.98 6.14
N GLN A 186 6.55 33.10 6.32
CA GLN A 186 7.94 33.47 6.07
C GLN A 186 8.15 33.95 4.64
N GLN A 187 7.44 33.42 3.64
CA GLN A 187 7.49 33.92 2.27
C GLN A 187 6.80 35.29 2.12
N GLU A 188 5.68 35.54 2.80
CA GLU A 188 5.00 36.85 2.79
C GLU A 188 5.78 37.93 3.54
N GLN A 189 6.30 37.65 4.74
CA GLN A 189 7.15 38.59 5.48
C GLN A 189 8.45 38.92 4.71
N ASN A 190 9.08 37.92 4.08
CA ASN A 190 10.22 38.15 3.20
C ASN A 190 9.84 38.89 1.90
N SER A 191 8.61 38.76 1.40
CA SER A 191 8.08 39.56 0.28
C SER A 191 8.01 41.05 0.65
N TRP A 192 7.49 41.38 1.84
CA TRP A 192 7.42 42.76 2.34
C TRP A 192 8.79 43.40 2.63
N GLN A 193 9.82 42.61 2.90
CA GLN A 193 11.19 43.11 3.16
C GLN A 193 12.15 42.96 1.95
N GLY A 194 11.71 42.31 0.86
CA GLY A 194 12.58 41.65 -0.11
C GLY A 194 12.68 42.29 -1.49
N SER A 195 12.63 43.62 -1.61
CA SER A 195 12.76 44.31 -2.91
C SER A 195 14.18 44.25 -3.53
N THR A 196 15.09 43.38 -3.05
CA THR A 196 16.27 42.95 -3.82
C THR A 196 16.84 41.57 -3.42
N GLN A 197 16.75 40.60 -4.35
CA GLN A 197 17.48 39.31 -4.46
C GLN A 197 17.31 38.16 -3.41
N LYS A 198 16.70 37.06 -3.91
CA LYS A 198 17.07 35.62 -3.76
C LYS A 198 17.50 35.03 -2.40
N LYS A 199 16.64 34.16 -1.83
CA LYS A 199 16.87 32.78 -1.27
C LYS A 199 15.69 32.38 -0.35
N SER A 200 15.46 31.17 0.20
CA SER A 200 15.67 29.73 -0.12
C SER A 200 15.46 28.96 1.22
N MET A 201 14.38 28.17 1.43
CA MET A 201 14.13 27.25 2.60
C MET A 201 12.67 26.71 2.53
N THR A 202 12.22 25.56 3.06
CA THR A 202 12.83 24.22 3.33
C THR A 202 11.74 23.13 3.47
N ASN A 203 12.07 21.85 3.27
CA ASN A 203 11.12 20.71 3.15
C ASN A 203 10.61 20.06 4.46
N TRP A 204 9.57 19.20 4.32
CA TRP A 204 9.43 17.85 4.92
C TRP A 204 8.76 16.88 3.90
N ASP A 205 9.01 15.55 3.92
CA ASP A 205 8.64 14.59 2.81
C ASP A 205 7.22 13.95 2.96
N TYR A 206 6.81 12.65 2.95
CA TYR A 206 7.29 11.25 2.60
C TYR A 206 5.97 10.36 2.54
N PHE A 207 5.81 9.06 2.17
CA PHE A 207 6.59 7.95 1.54
C PHE A 207 5.67 6.77 1.09
N ASP A 208 5.99 5.99 0.02
CA ASP A 208 5.70 4.52 -0.10
C ASP A 208 6.46 3.86 -1.29
N THR A 209 6.74 2.54 -1.24
CA THR A 209 7.47 1.78 -2.29
C THR A 209 7.13 0.27 -2.33
N LEU A 210 6.78 -0.31 -3.50
CA LEU A 210 6.62 -1.79 -3.61
C LEU A 210 6.88 -2.50 -4.97
N TYR A 211 7.12 -1.82 -6.10
CA TYR A 211 7.23 -2.50 -7.41
C TYR A 211 8.54 -2.20 -8.17
N GLN A 212 9.20 -3.24 -8.68
CA GLN A 212 10.36 -3.17 -9.58
C GLN A 212 10.14 -4.05 -10.82
N TYR A 213 10.06 -3.44 -12.01
CA TYR A 213 9.97 -4.17 -13.28
C TYR A 213 11.36 -4.59 -13.78
N ARG A 214 11.55 -5.87 -14.10
CA ARG A 214 12.83 -6.42 -14.56
C ARG A 214 12.94 -6.43 -16.09
N LYS A 215 13.63 -5.43 -16.65
CA LYS A 215 13.97 -5.38 -18.09
C LYS A 215 14.89 -6.55 -18.45
N ILE A 216 14.59 -7.26 -19.53
CA ILE A 216 15.34 -8.44 -20.02
C ILE A 216 15.66 -8.28 -21.50
N LYS A 217 16.85 -8.76 -21.91
CA LYS A 217 17.31 -8.77 -23.29
C LYS A 217 17.22 -10.19 -23.85
N ILE A 218 16.63 -10.34 -25.03
CA ILE A 218 16.49 -11.61 -25.76
C ILE A 218 17.07 -11.39 -27.15
N GLN A 219 17.92 -12.32 -27.59
CA GLN A 219 18.45 -12.39 -28.95
C GLN A 219 17.54 -13.31 -29.76
N ILE A 220 17.20 -12.93 -30.98
CA ILE A 220 16.34 -13.72 -31.86
C ILE A 220 17.17 -14.13 -33.09
N LEU A 221 17.28 -15.43 -33.33
CA LEU A 221 18.02 -16.01 -34.44
C LEU A 221 17.03 -16.61 -35.43
N PHE A 222 17.05 -16.13 -36.68
CA PHE A 222 16.24 -16.67 -37.77
C PHE A 222 17.07 -17.69 -38.56
N THR A 223 16.53 -18.88 -38.76
CA THR A 223 17.05 -19.90 -39.68
C THR A 223 16.02 -20.20 -40.77
N GLN A 224 16.39 -20.95 -41.80
CA GLN A 224 15.47 -21.35 -42.88
C GLN A 224 14.31 -22.27 -42.43
N GLN A 225 14.36 -22.82 -41.21
CA GLN A 225 13.38 -23.81 -40.72
C GLN A 225 12.75 -23.45 -39.37
N GLU A 226 13.43 -22.63 -38.56
CA GLU A 226 12.97 -22.25 -37.22
C GLU A 226 13.51 -20.88 -36.77
N THR A 227 12.74 -20.20 -35.93
CA THR A 227 13.20 -19.05 -35.13
C THR A 227 13.57 -19.54 -33.74
N GLN A 228 14.78 -19.22 -33.29
CA GLN A 228 15.26 -19.50 -31.95
C GLN A 228 15.29 -18.20 -31.14
N TYR A 229 14.73 -18.24 -29.94
CA TYR A 229 14.83 -17.17 -28.95
C TYR A 229 15.92 -17.57 -27.96
N LEU A 230 16.96 -16.75 -27.85
CA LEU A 230 18.11 -16.98 -26.99
C LEU A 230 18.18 -15.92 -25.90
N ARG A 231 18.52 -16.35 -24.68
CA ARG A 231 18.85 -15.48 -23.56
C ARG A 231 20.16 -15.96 -22.96
N ASP A 232 21.10 -15.03 -22.79
CA ASP A 232 22.40 -15.30 -22.14
C ASP A 232 23.15 -16.50 -22.78
N GLY A 233 22.95 -16.69 -24.10
CA GLY A 233 23.50 -17.81 -24.90
C GLY A 233 22.67 -19.10 -24.92
N GLN A 234 21.65 -19.23 -24.07
CA GLN A 234 20.79 -20.42 -23.99
C GLN A 234 19.51 -20.23 -24.81
N ILE A 235 19.09 -21.26 -25.53
CA ILE A 235 17.81 -21.26 -26.26
C ILE A 235 16.66 -21.41 -25.24
N ILE A 236 15.83 -20.38 -25.11
CA ILE A 236 14.66 -20.32 -24.23
C ILE A 236 13.33 -20.62 -24.95
N GLY A 237 13.33 -20.63 -26.29
CA GLY A 237 12.15 -20.98 -27.08
C GLY A 237 12.52 -21.22 -28.55
N ILE A 238 11.76 -22.10 -29.21
CA ILE A 238 11.92 -22.39 -30.65
C ILE A 238 10.53 -22.37 -31.30
N THR A 239 10.42 -21.74 -32.46
CA THR A 239 9.19 -21.70 -33.28
C THR A 239 9.48 -22.22 -34.67
N ARG A 240 8.84 -23.34 -35.07
CA ARG A 240 9.05 -24.06 -36.33
C ARG A 240 7.95 -23.78 -37.34
N ASP A 241 8.01 -22.62 -38.00
CA ASP A 241 7.11 -22.26 -39.12
C ASP A 241 7.82 -22.54 -40.46
N GLN A 242 7.75 -23.79 -40.93
CA GLN A 242 8.51 -24.31 -42.09
C GLN A 242 8.22 -23.66 -43.46
N ASN A 243 7.35 -22.63 -43.54
CA ASN A 243 6.88 -22.06 -44.81
C ASN A 243 6.80 -20.52 -44.84
N LYS A 244 7.15 -19.80 -43.76
CA LYS A 244 6.78 -18.39 -43.57
C LYS A 244 7.96 -17.42 -43.64
N GLU A 245 7.79 -16.30 -44.35
CA GLU A 245 8.59 -15.10 -44.10
C GLU A 245 8.06 -14.44 -42.82
N ILE A 246 8.88 -14.42 -41.77
CA ILE A 246 8.44 -14.04 -40.44
C ILE A 246 8.45 -12.51 -40.32
N GLN A 247 7.28 -11.92 -40.07
CA GLN A 247 7.16 -10.49 -39.87
C GLN A 247 7.41 -10.15 -38.39
N PHE A 248 7.96 -8.97 -38.11
CA PHE A 248 8.27 -8.53 -36.74
C PHE A 248 7.05 -8.54 -35.79
N SER A 249 5.84 -8.45 -36.34
CA SER A 249 4.56 -8.57 -35.62
C SER A 249 4.24 -9.96 -35.08
N ASP A 250 4.94 -11.01 -35.53
CA ASP A 250 4.76 -12.40 -35.07
C ASP A 250 5.65 -12.76 -33.87
N LEU A 251 6.53 -11.85 -33.43
CA LEU A 251 7.50 -12.11 -32.37
C LEU A 251 6.88 -11.95 -30.98
N PHE A 252 7.03 -12.96 -30.13
CA PHE A 252 6.62 -12.88 -28.73
C PHE A 252 7.55 -11.95 -27.95
N ASN A 253 6.98 -11.04 -27.15
CA ASN A 253 7.71 -10.10 -26.29
C ASN A 253 7.66 -10.46 -24.80
N ASN A 254 6.86 -11.46 -24.42
CA ASN A 254 6.73 -12.00 -23.07
C ASN A 254 7.55 -13.29 -22.93
N LEU A 255 8.36 -13.38 -21.87
CA LEU A 255 9.28 -14.51 -21.62
C LEU A 255 8.55 -15.86 -21.45
N GLU A 256 7.45 -15.87 -20.70
CA GLU A 256 6.66 -17.09 -20.45
C GLU A 256 5.96 -17.57 -21.72
N GLN A 257 5.50 -16.66 -22.59
CA GLN A 257 4.96 -17.01 -23.90
C GLN A 257 6.04 -17.64 -24.80
N ILE A 258 7.25 -17.06 -24.86
CA ILE A 258 8.39 -17.63 -25.59
C ILE A 258 8.69 -19.06 -25.11
N GLN A 259 8.75 -19.25 -23.79
CA GLN A 259 9.07 -20.54 -23.19
C GLN A 259 7.95 -21.57 -23.40
N ASN A 260 6.70 -21.20 -23.12
CA ASN A 260 5.63 -22.16 -22.82
C ASN A 260 4.58 -22.29 -23.94
N LEU A 261 4.31 -21.23 -24.70
CA LEU A 261 3.21 -21.18 -25.68
C LEU A 261 3.65 -21.71 -27.05
N ARG A 262 2.85 -22.62 -27.62
CA ARG A 262 2.99 -23.10 -29.01
C ARG A 262 1.63 -23.06 -29.71
N TRP A 263 1.65 -22.95 -31.03
CA TRP A 263 0.47 -22.91 -31.89
C TRP A 263 0.60 -23.97 -33.00
N GLY A 264 -0.46 -24.73 -33.23
CA GLY A 264 -0.56 -25.69 -34.33
C GLY A 264 -1.84 -25.44 -35.15
N GLY A 265 -1.74 -25.57 -36.47
CA GLY A 265 -2.84 -25.38 -37.41
C GLY A 265 -2.33 -25.31 -38.84
N PRO A 266 -3.21 -25.45 -39.84
CA PRO A 266 -2.78 -25.47 -41.24
C PRO A 266 -2.59 -24.06 -41.81
N TYR A 267 -1.69 -23.96 -42.79
CA TYR A 267 -1.41 -22.72 -43.54
C TYR A 267 -1.94 -22.85 -44.97
N GLY A 268 -2.62 -21.79 -45.45
CA GLY A 268 -3.17 -21.75 -46.80
C GLY A 268 -2.09 -21.54 -47.86
N GLN A 269 -2.44 -21.71 -49.14
CA GLN A 269 -1.53 -21.49 -50.28
C GLN A 269 -0.92 -20.07 -50.31
N ASN A 270 -1.60 -19.09 -49.70
CA ASN A 270 -1.14 -17.71 -49.54
C ASN A 270 -0.32 -17.47 -48.24
N LYS A 271 0.16 -18.54 -47.58
CA LYS A 271 0.90 -18.53 -46.30
C LYS A 271 0.15 -17.91 -45.10
N LYS A 272 -1.15 -17.64 -45.21
CA LYS A 272 -1.98 -17.17 -44.08
C LYS A 272 -2.51 -18.35 -43.28
N LYS A 273 -2.77 -18.13 -42.00
CA LYS A 273 -3.46 -19.08 -41.12
C LYS A 273 -4.89 -19.32 -41.63
N PHE A 274 -5.32 -20.57 -41.66
CA PHE A 274 -6.71 -20.95 -41.96
C PHE A 274 -7.07 -22.24 -41.22
N GLY A 275 -8.36 -22.59 -41.16
CA GLY A 275 -8.83 -23.78 -40.46
C GLY A 275 -8.57 -23.72 -38.94
N LYS A 276 -9.04 -24.73 -38.20
CA LYS A 276 -9.01 -24.69 -36.73
C LYS A 276 -7.59 -24.74 -36.16
N TRP A 277 -7.20 -23.68 -35.44
CA TRP A 277 -5.94 -23.64 -34.68
C TRP A 277 -6.09 -24.21 -33.27
N THR A 278 -5.01 -24.82 -32.76
CA THR A 278 -4.85 -25.23 -31.38
C THR A 278 -3.66 -24.49 -30.76
N ALA A 279 -3.84 -24.00 -29.53
CA ALA A 279 -2.75 -23.48 -28.72
C ALA A 279 -2.44 -24.48 -27.61
N THR A 280 -1.15 -24.66 -27.29
CA THR A 280 -0.70 -25.44 -26.13
C THR A 280 0.20 -24.59 -25.25
N TRP A 281 0.04 -24.70 -23.93
CA TRP A 281 0.92 -24.10 -22.93
C TRP A 281 1.59 -25.21 -22.14
N ASN A 282 2.94 -25.26 -22.12
CA ASN A 282 3.70 -26.37 -21.55
C ASN A 282 3.25 -27.76 -22.05
N GLY A 283 2.92 -27.84 -23.35
CA GLY A 283 2.41 -29.04 -24.01
C GLY A 283 0.93 -29.37 -23.72
N GLN A 284 0.30 -28.74 -22.72
CA GLN A 284 -1.12 -28.92 -22.44
C GLN A 284 -1.97 -28.07 -23.38
N GLN A 285 -2.96 -28.67 -24.04
CA GLN A 285 -3.86 -27.94 -24.94
C GLN A 285 -4.76 -26.97 -24.16
N LEU A 286 -4.73 -25.70 -24.55
CA LEU A 286 -5.65 -24.68 -24.03
C LEU A 286 -7.06 -24.96 -24.56
N LYS A 287 -8.05 -24.96 -23.66
CA LYS A 287 -9.46 -25.06 -24.01
C LYS A 287 -9.98 -23.73 -24.54
N ASP A 288 -11.05 -23.80 -25.32
CA ASP A 288 -11.90 -22.65 -25.71
C ASP A 288 -11.17 -21.52 -26.48
N VAL A 289 -10.14 -21.89 -27.24
CA VAL A 289 -9.49 -20.99 -28.22
C VAL A 289 -10.42 -20.78 -29.42
N VAL A 290 -11.10 -19.63 -29.46
CA VAL A 290 -11.99 -19.23 -30.55
C VAL A 290 -11.19 -18.63 -31.71
N ASP A 291 -11.48 -19.07 -32.93
CA ASP A 291 -10.84 -18.62 -34.17
C ASP A 291 -11.59 -17.42 -34.77
N ASN A 292 -10.94 -16.26 -34.82
CA ASN A 292 -11.51 -14.99 -35.32
C ASN A 292 -11.15 -14.72 -36.80
N THR A 293 -10.93 -15.75 -37.61
CA THR A 293 -10.68 -15.61 -39.06
C THR A 293 -11.98 -15.36 -39.83
N PRO A 294 -12.16 -14.22 -40.55
CA PRO A 294 -13.44 -13.88 -41.18
C PRO A 294 -13.84 -14.81 -42.34
N LEU A 295 -15.02 -15.42 -42.25
CA LEU A 295 -15.67 -16.11 -43.37
C LEU A 295 -16.27 -15.10 -44.36
N MET A 296 -15.77 -15.10 -45.60
CA MET A 296 -16.42 -14.41 -46.71
C MET A 296 -17.60 -15.24 -47.22
N VAL A 297 -18.83 -14.74 -47.02
CA VAL A 297 -20.07 -15.29 -47.59
C VAL A 297 -20.64 -14.30 -48.61
N LYS A 298 -21.18 -14.81 -49.73
CA LYS A 298 -21.72 -14.00 -50.82
C LYS A 298 -23.16 -13.54 -50.54
N ASN A 299 -23.52 -12.38 -51.07
CA ASN A 299 -24.88 -11.85 -51.02
C ASN A 299 -25.86 -12.64 -51.91
N THR A 300 -27.05 -12.90 -51.38
CA THR A 300 -28.31 -13.13 -52.14
C THR A 300 -29.48 -12.60 -51.30
N ALA A 301 -30.62 -12.30 -51.92
CA ALA A 301 -31.56 -11.28 -51.42
C ALA A 301 -33.02 -11.76 -51.18
N ASN A 302 -33.85 -10.81 -50.74
CA ASN A 302 -35.33 -10.78 -50.66
C ASN A 302 -36.00 -11.33 -49.38
N GLY A 303 -37.05 -10.62 -48.92
CA GLY A 303 -37.90 -11.00 -47.79
C GLY A 303 -38.64 -9.81 -47.15
N LEU A 304 -39.84 -9.45 -47.63
CA LEU A 304 -40.72 -8.41 -47.07
C LEU A 304 -41.92 -9.02 -46.33
N ILE A 305 -42.32 -8.42 -45.19
CA ILE A 305 -43.65 -8.41 -44.51
C ILE A 305 -43.40 -7.80 -43.11
N SER A 306 -43.98 -6.65 -42.70
CA SER A 306 -45.39 -6.31 -42.38
C SER A 306 -45.93 -6.95 -41.08
N SER A 307 -46.70 -6.30 -40.20
CA SER A 307 -46.86 -4.85 -39.84
C SER A 307 -47.74 -4.71 -38.58
N ARG A 308 -47.64 -3.57 -37.86
CA ARG A 308 -48.62 -2.99 -36.89
C ARG A 308 -49.13 -3.82 -35.69
N ILE A 309 -49.09 -3.21 -34.50
CA ILE A 309 -50.27 -2.94 -33.63
C ILE A 309 -49.94 -1.79 -32.66
N ILE A 310 -50.95 -1.13 -32.07
CA ILE A 310 -50.83 0.17 -31.39
C ILE A 310 -51.48 0.15 -29.98
N GLY A 311 -50.80 0.76 -29.00
CA GLY A 311 -51.43 1.38 -27.82
C GLY A 311 -51.50 0.54 -26.54
N ALA A 312 -51.77 1.14 -25.36
CA ALA A 312 -51.86 2.56 -25.01
C ALA A 312 -51.83 2.79 -23.48
N ARG A 313 -51.77 4.07 -23.05
CA ARG A 313 -51.92 4.61 -21.67
C ARG A 313 -50.74 4.36 -20.70
N ARG A 314 -50.60 5.12 -19.60
CA ARG A 314 -50.64 6.60 -19.34
C ARG A 314 -50.44 6.81 -17.82
N ARG A 315 -49.48 7.66 -17.45
CA ARG A 315 -49.43 8.53 -16.24
C ARG A 315 -49.70 7.93 -14.84
N TYR A 316 -48.82 8.24 -13.90
CA TYR A 316 -49.14 9.21 -12.83
C TYR A 316 -47.87 9.92 -12.36
N THR A 317 -48.01 11.04 -11.65
CA THR A 317 -46.90 11.95 -11.29
C THR A 317 -46.96 12.39 -9.83
N LYS A 318 -45.79 12.35 -9.18
CA LYS A 318 -45.23 13.36 -8.25
C LYS A 318 -46.20 14.10 -7.31
N GLN A 319 -46.01 13.93 -6.00
CA GLN A 319 -45.83 15.07 -5.09
C GLN A 319 -45.12 14.68 -3.77
N GLU A 320 -44.54 15.69 -3.12
CA GLU A 320 -43.78 15.60 -1.88
C GLU A 320 -44.45 16.48 -0.81
N ASN A 321 -44.13 16.24 0.46
CA ASN A 321 -44.19 17.17 1.60
C ASN A 321 -45.55 17.82 1.98
N MET A 322 -46.08 17.42 3.14
CA MET A 322 -46.54 18.40 4.14
C MET A 322 -46.25 17.89 5.56
N ILE A 323 -46.23 18.80 6.54
CA ILE A 323 -45.63 18.63 7.88
C ILE A 323 -46.64 19.02 8.99
N MET A 324 -46.41 18.52 10.21
CA MET A 324 -46.94 18.93 11.54
C MET A 324 -48.30 18.38 12.03
N ALA A 325 -48.40 18.36 13.38
CA ALA A 325 -49.55 18.02 14.25
C ALA A 325 -49.95 16.52 14.24
N ILE A 326 -50.17 15.78 15.34
CA ILE A 326 -50.17 15.96 16.83
C ILE A 326 -49.64 14.60 17.42
N GLY A 327 -49.07 14.41 18.62
CA GLY A 327 -48.71 15.30 19.74
C GLY A 327 -49.10 14.71 21.13
N GLN A 328 -48.10 14.44 21.99
CA GLN A 328 -48.20 14.06 23.43
C GLN A 328 -48.57 12.60 23.82
N VAL A 329 -48.36 12.28 25.12
CA VAL A 329 -48.61 11.01 25.85
C VAL A 329 -47.65 9.86 25.49
N ILE A 330 -46.68 9.41 26.30
CA ILE A 330 -46.20 9.77 27.65
C ILE A 330 -44.65 9.75 27.65
N GLY A 331 -44.01 10.64 28.43
CA GLY A 331 -42.58 10.55 28.74
C GLY A 331 -42.29 10.87 30.21
N SER A 332 -42.03 9.85 31.04
CA SER A 332 -41.84 10.07 32.49
C SER A 332 -41.10 8.95 33.26
N ALA A 333 -40.07 8.29 32.70
CA ALA A 333 -39.33 7.25 33.45
C ALA A 333 -37.87 6.89 33.04
N TYR A 334 -36.97 7.82 32.64
CA TYR A 334 -35.52 7.48 32.58
C TYR A 334 -34.50 8.60 32.84
N VAL A 335 -34.87 9.70 33.50
CA VAL A 335 -33.92 10.79 33.85
C VAL A 335 -33.85 11.00 35.37
N ARG A 336 -33.53 9.93 36.12
CA ARG A 336 -33.32 10.02 37.59
C ARG A 336 -32.43 8.91 38.20
N LYS A 337 -31.26 8.63 37.60
CA LYS A 337 -30.22 7.83 38.29
C LYS A 337 -28.75 8.15 37.94
N LYS A 338 -28.44 8.82 36.82
CA LYS A 338 -27.05 9.13 36.44
C LYS A 338 -26.39 10.23 37.29
N ARG A 339 -27.14 11.29 37.61
CA ARG A 339 -26.66 12.56 38.20
C ARG A 339 -26.43 12.53 39.73
N TRP A 340 -25.96 11.41 40.29
CA TRP A 340 -25.59 11.30 41.72
C TRP A 340 -24.20 10.66 41.92
N VAL A 341 -23.75 9.84 40.96
CA VAL A 341 -22.41 9.23 40.98
C VAL A 341 -21.33 10.23 40.54
N GLU A 342 -21.65 11.04 39.52
CA GLU A 342 -20.71 11.97 38.86
C GLU A 342 -20.19 13.07 39.81
N GLU A 343 -21.01 13.58 40.74
CA GLU A 343 -20.62 14.68 41.65
C GLU A 343 -19.78 14.23 42.85
N ASN A 344 -19.88 12.97 43.28
CA ASN A 344 -19.15 12.46 44.45
C ASN A 344 -17.70 12.08 44.12
N ILE A 345 -17.44 11.55 42.92
CA ILE A 345 -16.08 11.21 42.46
C ILE A 345 -15.19 12.46 42.39
N ILE A 346 -15.75 13.58 41.92
CA ILE A 346 -15.04 14.88 41.78
C ILE A 346 -14.59 15.45 43.13
N ARG A 347 -15.26 15.12 44.25
CA ARG A 347 -14.83 15.53 45.59
C ARG A 347 -13.65 14.71 46.13
N MET A 348 -13.59 13.41 45.84
CA MET A 348 -12.55 12.52 46.39
C MET A 348 -11.15 12.82 45.81
N VAL A 349 -11.07 13.20 44.53
CA VAL A 349 -9.80 13.45 43.82
C VAL A 349 -9.04 14.69 44.35
N ARG A 350 -9.70 15.63 45.03
CA ARG A 350 -9.08 16.88 45.51
C ARG A 350 -8.28 16.75 46.83
N VAL A 351 -8.27 15.59 47.48
CA VAL A 351 -7.61 15.42 48.80
C VAL A 351 -6.20 14.82 48.71
N VAL A 352 -5.83 14.18 47.58
CA VAL A 352 -4.56 13.45 47.43
C VAL A 352 -3.64 14.12 46.39
N HIS A 353 -3.35 15.41 46.59
CA HIS A 353 -2.44 16.15 45.71
C HIS A 353 -1.33 16.86 46.52
N GLY A 354 -0.27 16.11 46.83
CA GLY A 354 0.85 16.65 47.62
C GLY A 354 1.88 15.61 48.08
N LEU A 355 2.58 14.96 47.13
CA LEU A 355 3.96 14.45 47.30
C LEU A 355 4.52 13.90 45.97
N ASN A 356 5.85 13.78 45.87
CA ASN A 356 6.57 13.53 44.61
C ASN A 356 6.31 12.15 43.97
N GLN A 357 5.68 12.12 42.79
CA GLN A 357 5.49 10.87 42.02
C GLN A 357 6.72 10.44 41.19
N HIS A 358 7.68 11.34 40.93
CA HIS A 358 8.73 11.12 39.92
C HIS A 358 9.75 10.00 40.24
N ILE A 359 9.79 9.51 41.48
CA ILE A 359 10.68 8.41 41.91
C ILE A 359 9.93 7.07 41.98
N LEU A 360 8.64 7.07 42.33
CA LEU A 360 7.88 5.84 42.60
C LEU A 360 7.66 4.99 41.35
N VAL A 361 7.33 5.63 40.22
CA VAL A 361 7.10 4.97 38.92
C VAL A 361 8.35 4.20 38.45
N LYS A 362 9.54 4.76 38.69
CA LYS A 362 10.81 4.17 38.26
C LYS A 362 11.20 2.92 39.07
N TYR A 363 10.76 2.83 40.33
CA TYR A 363 10.93 1.62 41.15
C TYR A 363 9.90 0.52 40.83
N LEU A 364 8.63 0.89 40.61
CA LEU A 364 7.55 -0.08 40.32
C LEU A 364 7.77 -0.85 39.00
N LEU A 365 8.33 -0.20 37.98
CA LEU A 365 8.68 -0.85 36.71
C LEU A 365 9.84 -1.86 36.85
N ASN A 366 10.89 -1.53 37.62
CA ASN A 366 11.99 -2.47 37.86
C ASN A 366 11.63 -3.63 38.81
N GLY A 367 10.75 -3.40 39.78
CA GLY A 367 10.26 -4.45 40.69
C GLY A 367 9.40 -5.50 39.97
N SER A 368 8.47 -5.05 39.13
CA SER A 368 7.54 -5.93 38.41
C SER A 368 8.21 -6.84 37.37
N ILE A 369 9.24 -6.35 36.65
CA ILE A 369 10.01 -7.18 35.70
C ILE A 369 10.76 -8.31 36.43
N ASN A 370 11.42 -8.00 37.56
CA ASN A 370 12.14 -9.02 38.34
C ASN A 370 11.19 -10.06 38.96
N LEU A 371 10.02 -9.63 39.46
CA LEU A 371 9.00 -10.54 39.96
C LEU A 371 8.49 -11.49 38.85
N MET A 372 8.29 -10.97 37.63
CA MET A 372 7.88 -11.77 36.48
C MET A 372 8.94 -12.81 36.07
N ILE A 373 10.23 -12.45 36.14
CA ILE A 373 11.36 -13.38 35.88
C ILE A 373 11.43 -14.49 36.95
N ILE A 374 11.17 -14.17 38.22
CA ILE A 374 11.11 -15.17 39.31
C ILE A 374 9.95 -16.14 39.10
N ILE A 375 8.74 -15.63 38.82
CA ILE A 375 7.55 -16.45 38.54
C ILE A 375 7.79 -17.38 37.35
N ILE A 376 8.43 -16.91 36.27
CA ILE A 376 8.77 -17.74 35.10
C ILE A 376 9.77 -18.86 35.47
N ARG A 377 10.74 -18.60 36.36
CA ARG A 377 11.69 -19.62 36.83
C ARG A 377 11.04 -20.68 37.72
N ASP A 378 10.17 -20.30 38.64
CA ASP A 378 9.44 -21.27 39.48
C ASP A 378 8.51 -22.16 38.64
N PHE A 379 7.84 -21.59 37.62
CA PHE A 379 7.01 -22.36 36.69
C PHE A 379 7.83 -23.40 35.90
N GLN A 380 9.06 -23.05 35.48
CA GLN A 380 9.97 -23.99 34.82
C GLN A 380 10.47 -25.07 35.80
N PHE A 381 10.74 -24.71 37.05
CA PHE A 381 11.22 -25.65 38.07
C PHE A 381 10.17 -26.69 38.48
N GLN A 382 8.94 -26.27 38.79
CA GLN A 382 7.86 -27.22 39.15
C GLN A 382 7.52 -28.18 37.99
N PHE A 383 7.53 -27.70 36.74
CA PHE A 383 7.29 -28.52 35.56
C PHE A 383 8.36 -29.61 35.37
N PHE A 384 9.63 -29.29 35.64
CA PHE A 384 10.74 -30.26 35.56
C PHE A 384 10.62 -31.36 36.64
N VAL A 385 10.15 -31.01 37.84
CA VAL A 385 9.90 -31.99 38.92
C VAL A 385 8.76 -32.95 38.54
N GLN A 386 7.65 -32.44 38.01
CA GLN A 386 6.49 -33.28 37.63
C GLN A 386 6.83 -34.29 36.52
N GLN A 387 7.57 -33.87 35.47
CA GLN A 387 7.98 -34.77 34.36
C GLN A 387 8.80 -35.96 34.86
N ASN A 388 9.78 -35.71 35.74
CA ASN A 388 10.65 -36.76 36.28
C ASN A 388 9.94 -37.69 37.28
N PHE A 389 8.94 -37.19 38.00
CA PHE A 389 8.11 -38.02 38.89
C PHE A 389 7.19 -38.95 38.10
N PHE A 390 6.58 -38.46 37.01
CA PHE A 390 5.62 -39.21 36.19
C PHE A 390 6.27 -40.41 35.46
N GLN A 391 7.49 -40.25 34.93
CA GLN A 391 8.27 -41.36 34.33
C GLN A 391 8.59 -42.49 35.32
N LYS A 392 8.71 -42.18 36.62
CA LYS A 392 8.83 -43.21 37.68
C LYS A 392 7.48 -43.83 38.05
N PHE A 393 6.42 -43.02 38.12
CA PHE A 393 5.07 -43.48 38.48
C PHE A 393 4.51 -44.50 37.47
N LEU A 394 4.66 -44.25 36.16
CA LEU A 394 4.20 -45.17 35.11
C LEU A 394 4.83 -46.57 35.18
N LYS A 395 6.02 -46.74 35.76
CA LYS A 395 6.65 -48.05 35.95
C LYS A 395 6.12 -48.83 37.17
N CYS A 396 5.23 -48.25 37.98
CA CYS A 396 4.99 -48.70 39.37
C CYS A 396 3.54 -49.10 39.70
N GLN A 397 2.65 -49.29 38.71
CA GLN A 397 1.22 -49.63 38.94
C GLN A 397 0.70 -50.90 38.23
N PHE A 398 1.49 -51.55 37.37
CA PHE A 398 1.01 -52.67 36.54
C PHE A 398 0.98 -54.04 37.26
N GLN A 399 0.15 -54.18 38.30
CA GLN A 399 -0.16 -55.48 38.95
C GLN A 399 -1.64 -55.72 39.30
N LYS A 400 -2.60 -54.95 38.74
CA LYS A 400 -4.00 -55.38 38.70
C LYS A 400 -4.31 -56.04 37.36
N MET A 401 -4.77 -57.29 37.41
CA MET A 401 -5.16 -58.09 36.25
C MET A 401 -6.66 -57.95 36.00
N TYR A 402 -7.03 -57.55 34.78
CA TYR A 402 -8.41 -57.20 34.45
C TYR A 402 -9.11 -58.31 33.68
N GLN A 403 -10.23 -58.78 34.22
CA GLN A 403 -11.06 -59.83 33.67
C GLN A 403 -12.00 -59.31 32.58
N CYS A 404 -12.25 -60.11 31.54
CA CYS A 404 -13.20 -59.77 30.49
C CYS A 404 -14.65 -59.98 30.95
N THR A 405 -15.53 -59.03 30.67
CA THR A 405 -16.94 -59.08 31.08
C THR A 405 -17.74 -60.23 30.46
N LEU A 406 -17.32 -60.74 29.31
CA LEU A 406 -17.90 -61.93 28.65
C LEU A 406 -17.21 -63.24 29.07
N HIS A 407 -15.96 -63.14 29.54
CA HIS A 407 -15.11 -64.27 29.88
C HIS A 407 -14.37 -64.00 31.20
N PRO A 408 -15.03 -64.13 32.37
CA PRO A 408 -14.47 -63.70 33.65
C PRO A 408 -13.11 -64.31 33.98
N ASN A 409 -12.87 -65.58 33.61
CA ASN A 409 -11.59 -66.25 33.86
C ASN A 409 -10.48 -65.86 32.85
N SER A 410 -10.76 -64.98 31.89
CA SER A 410 -9.81 -64.56 30.83
C SER A 410 -9.43 -63.09 30.95
N GLN A 411 -8.13 -62.81 30.94
CA GLN A 411 -7.61 -61.45 31.01
C GLN A 411 -7.80 -60.70 29.67
N ILE A 412 -8.09 -59.41 29.75
CA ILE A 412 -8.14 -58.52 28.58
C ILE A 412 -6.70 -58.31 28.07
N THR A 413 -6.45 -58.56 26.79
CA THR A 413 -5.10 -58.55 26.18
C THR A 413 -4.99 -57.66 24.95
N ALA A 414 -6.11 -57.33 24.29
CA ALA A 414 -6.14 -56.50 23.10
C ALA A 414 -7.33 -55.53 23.08
N ILE A 415 -7.24 -54.52 22.21
CA ILE A 415 -8.23 -53.46 22.03
C ILE A 415 -8.64 -53.42 20.56
N CYS A 416 -9.93 -53.44 20.29
CA CYS A 416 -10.45 -53.18 18.95
C CYS A 416 -10.38 -51.67 18.64
N ILE A 417 -9.57 -51.33 17.64
CA ILE A 417 -9.46 -49.97 17.09
C ILE A 417 -10.41 -49.71 15.91
N ASP A 418 -11.30 -50.65 15.59
CA ASP A 418 -12.16 -50.56 14.42
C ASP A 418 -13.49 -49.89 14.74
N ILE A 419 -13.60 -48.59 14.44
CA ILE A 419 -14.75 -47.78 14.83
C ILE A 419 -16.05 -48.22 14.11
N SER A 420 -15.97 -48.93 12.98
CA SER A 420 -17.13 -49.25 12.14
C SER A 420 -18.04 -50.38 12.63
N HIS A 421 -17.84 -50.94 13.84
CA HIS A 421 -18.74 -51.96 14.38
C HIS A 421 -18.83 -51.96 15.93
N GLU A 422 -19.99 -52.36 16.44
CA GLU A 422 -20.38 -52.32 17.85
C GLU A 422 -19.81 -53.51 18.66
N CYS A 423 -18.49 -53.61 18.76
CA CYS A 423 -17.82 -54.59 19.64
C CYS A 423 -17.67 -54.05 21.07
N ASN A 424 -17.55 -54.96 22.05
CA ASN A 424 -16.89 -54.60 23.30
C ASN A 424 -15.40 -54.37 22.99
N ARG A 425 -14.98 -53.10 22.95
CA ARG A 425 -13.62 -52.65 22.61
C ARG A 425 -12.50 -53.43 23.31
N LYS A 426 -12.75 -53.95 24.52
CA LYS A 426 -11.78 -54.61 25.41
C LYS A 426 -11.87 -56.14 25.27
N LEU A 427 -10.91 -56.75 24.59
CA LEU A 427 -10.94 -58.16 24.20
C LEU A 427 -9.92 -59.02 24.99
N CYS A 428 -10.37 -60.15 25.52
CA CYS A 428 -9.51 -61.26 25.95
C CYS A 428 -9.14 -62.17 24.75
N PRO A 429 -8.23 -63.16 24.90
CA PRO A 429 -7.86 -64.05 23.79
C PRO A 429 -9.06 -64.75 23.11
N THR A 430 -10.07 -65.18 23.88
CA THR A 430 -11.30 -65.77 23.33
C THR A 430 -12.08 -64.76 22.50
N CYS A 431 -12.32 -63.56 23.04
CA CYS A 431 -12.99 -62.50 22.28
C CYS A 431 -12.18 -62.07 21.06
N VAL A 432 -10.84 -62.05 21.10
CA VAL A 432 -9.97 -61.78 19.94
C VAL A 432 -10.17 -62.83 18.84
N TYR A 433 -10.31 -64.11 19.21
CA TYR A 433 -10.58 -65.19 18.27
C TYR A 433 -11.99 -65.11 17.65
N GLU A 434 -12.98 -64.69 18.44
CA GLU A 434 -14.37 -64.48 18.00
C GLU A 434 -14.57 -63.18 17.18
N HIS A 435 -13.63 -62.23 17.28
CA HIS A 435 -13.71 -60.90 16.69
C HIS A 435 -13.37 -60.89 15.19
N LYS A 436 -14.34 -61.31 14.38
CA LYS A 436 -14.26 -61.49 12.91
C LYS A 436 -14.05 -60.22 12.06
N SER A 437 -13.64 -59.07 12.62
CA SER A 437 -13.29 -57.90 11.79
C SER A 437 -11.97 -58.11 11.04
N SER A 438 -11.87 -57.52 9.85
CA SER A 438 -10.65 -57.51 9.03
C SER A 438 -9.56 -56.60 9.61
N LYS A 439 -9.92 -55.57 10.39
CA LYS A 439 -8.96 -54.80 11.20
C LYS A 439 -8.63 -55.60 12.46
N ARG A 440 -7.38 -56.03 12.59
CA ARG A 440 -6.89 -56.78 13.75
C ARG A 440 -6.93 -55.90 15.01
N PRO A 441 -7.41 -56.42 16.17
CA PRO A 441 -7.28 -55.70 17.43
C PRO A 441 -5.81 -55.57 17.84
N LEU A 442 -5.44 -54.42 18.41
CA LEU A 442 -4.07 -54.15 18.86
C LEU A 442 -3.84 -54.74 20.26
N PRO A 443 -2.75 -55.47 20.52
CA PRO A 443 -2.32 -55.77 21.88
C PRO A 443 -2.18 -54.49 22.71
N ILE A 444 -2.57 -54.52 23.99
CA ILE A 444 -2.69 -53.30 24.81
C ILE A 444 -1.38 -52.50 24.87
N HIS A 445 -0.23 -53.17 24.96
CA HIS A 445 1.07 -52.51 24.94
C HIS A 445 1.36 -51.77 23.62
N ILE A 446 1.01 -52.36 22.47
CA ILE A 446 1.15 -51.71 21.15
C ILE A 446 0.18 -50.53 21.01
N PHE A 447 -1.01 -50.62 21.61
CA PHE A 447 -1.96 -49.50 21.66
C PHE A 447 -1.40 -48.34 22.51
N GLN A 448 -0.87 -48.62 23.70
CA GLN A 448 -0.24 -47.64 24.58
C GLN A 448 1.01 -47.00 23.94
N GLU A 449 1.85 -47.81 23.28
CA GLU A 449 3.03 -47.38 22.54
C GLU A 449 2.65 -46.39 21.41
N ARG A 450 1.76 -46.80 20.50
CA ARG A 450 1.30 -45.93 19.39
C ARG A 450 0.58 -44.66 19.86
N LEU A 451 -0.15 -44.73 20.96
CA LEU A 451 -0.79 -43.55 21.56
C LEU A 451 0.27 -42.59 22.11
N THR A 452 1.34 -43.12 22.71
CA THR A 452 2.48 -42.34 23.20
C THR A 452 3.29 -41.74 22.04
N GLU A 453 3.55 -42.50 20.97
CA GLU A 453 4.19 -42.02 19.74
C GLU A 453 3.42 -40.85 19.13
N LYS A 454 2.11 -41.02 18.88
CA LYS A 454 1.24 -39.96 18.33
C LYS A 454 1.21 -38.74 19.23
N VAL A 455 1.15 -38.89 20.55
CA VAL A 455 1.19 -37.76 21.48
C VAL A 455 2.52 -37.01 21.42
N ASN A 456 3.65 -37.69 21.22
CA ASN A 456 4.95 -37.05 21.12
C ASN A 456 5.14 -36.33 19.77
N GLU A 457 4.59 -36.88 18.69
CA GLU A 457 4.54 -36.28 17.34
C GLU A 457 3.88 -34.88 17.35
N TYR A 458 2.75 -34.72 18.06
CA TYR A 458 2.07 -33.43 18.18
C TYR A 458 2.66 -32.51 19.27
N LYS A 459 3.19 -33.05 20.38
CA LYS A 459 3.72 -32.23 21.49
C LYS A 459 4.98 -31.42 21.14
N LEU A 460 5.85 -31.92 20.27
CA LEU A 460 7.16 -31.32 20.02
C LEU A 460 7.12 -30.07 19.15
N ASN A 461 6.29 -30.06 18.11
CA ASN A 461 6.21 -28.91 17.19
C ASN A 461 5.43 -27.74 17.83
N ASP A 462 4.31 -28.02 18.48
CA ASP A 462 3.33 -26.97 18.77
C ASP A 462 3.76 -26.04 19.91
N LYS A 463 4.38 -26.55 21.01
CA LYS A 463 4.78 -25.67 22.13
C LYS A 463 5.81 -24.60 21.73
N GLN A 464 6.74 -24.93 20.81
CA GLN A 464 7.70 -23.96 20.29
C GLN A 464 7.04 -23.01 19.28
N GLN A 465 6.09 -23.48 18.46
CA GLN A 465 5.31 -22.65 17.54
C GLN A 465 4.38 -21.68 18.29
N GLN A 466 3.66 -22.13 19.32
CA GLN A 466 2.85 -21.31 20.22
C GLN A 466 3.68 -20.22 20.91
N LEU A 467 4.87 -20.57 21.44
CA LEU A 467 5.78 -19.60 22.06
C LEU A 467 6.32 -18.58 21.04
N THR A 468 6.62 -19.02 19.81
CA THR A 468 7.04 -18.15 18.70
C THR A 468 5.93 -17.19 18.30
N ASN A 469 4.68 -17.68 18.17
CA ASN A 469 3.51 -16.88 17.86
C ASN A 469 3.22 -15.85 18.96
N LYS A 470 3.28 -16.24 20.24
CA LYS A 470 3.10 -15.34 21.39
C LYS A 470 4.19 -14.27 21.48
N THR A 471 5.42 -14.61 21.08
CA THR A 471 6.56 -13.67 21.02
C THR A 471 6.41 -12.69 19.85
N THR A 472 6.02 -13.20 18.67
CA THR A 472 5.76 -12.41 17.45
C THR A 472 4.61 -11.42 17.67
N LEU A 473 3.52 -11.86 18.31
CA LEU A 473 2.43 -11.02 18.79
C LEU A 473 2.93 -9.88 19.67
N LYS A 474 3.67 -10.23 20.74
CA LYS A 474 4.17 -9.23 21.70
C LYS A 474 5.10 -8.22 21.04
N PHE A 475 5.91 -8.65 20.08
CA PHE A 475 6.78 -7.76 19.29
C PHE A 475 5.97 -6.82 18.39
N ALA A 476 5.01 -7.34 17.63
CA ALA A 476 4.15 -6.53 16.75
C ALA A 476 3.35 -5.47 17.54
N LEU A 477 2.76 -5.88 18.68
CA LEU A 477 2.07 -4.96 19.59
C LEU A 477 3.00 -3.91 20.21
N SER A 478 4.24 -4.27 20.55
CA SER A 478 5.23 -3.33 21.07
C SER A 478 5.72 -2.31 20.01
N ASP A 479 5.82 -2.71 18.74
CA ASP A 479 6.13 -1.80 17.63
C ASP A 479 4.96 -0.83 17.38
N ILE A 480 3.73 -1.34 17.44
CA ILE A 480 2.49 -0.57 17.39
C ILE A 480 2.44 0.50 18.50
N GLU A 481 2.68 0.12 19.76
CA GLU A 481 2.70 1.05 20.90
C GLU A 481 3.74 2.17 20.72
N GLU A 482 4.94 1.80 20.23
CA GLU A 482 6.04 2.73 20.04
C GLU A 482 5.85 3.69 18.85
N ARG A 483 5.21 3.25 17.76
CA ARG A 483 4.79 4.14 16.65
C ARG A 483 3.78 5.18 17.14
N ILE A 484 2.78 4.75 17.91
CA ILE A 484 1.76 5.67 18.43
C ILE A 484 2.36 6.65 19.44
N ARG A 485 3.31 6.19 20.29
CA ARG A 485 4.09 7.08 21.16
C ARG A 485 4.85 8.15 20.37
N LYS A 486 5.46 7.80 19.23
CA LYS A 486 6.15 8.74 18.35
C LYS A 486 5.21 9.77 17.71
N LEU A 487 4.06 9.33 17.19
CA LEU A 487 3.04 10.24 16.62
C LEU A 487 2.48 11.20 17.67
N HIS A 488 2.24 10.72 18.90
CA HIS A 488 1.81 11.54 20.03
C HIS A 488 2.89 12.56 20.45
N GLN A 489 4.17 12.16 20.48
CA GLN A 489 5.27 13.07 20.76
C GLN A 489 5.42 14.13 19.65
N GLN A 490 5.34 13.73 18.39
CA GLN A 490 5.35 14.66 17.25
C GLN A 490 4.19 15.67 17.33
N ALA A 491 2.97 15.21 17.65
CA ALA A 491 1.83 16.10 17.88
C ALA A 491 2.11 17.16 18.95
N ILE A 492 2.79 16.77 20.04
CA ILE A 492 3.18 17.68 21.13
C ILE A 492 4.26 18.67 20.65
N ASP A 493 5.27 18.21 19.92
CA ASP A 493 6.41 19.03 19.51
C ASP A 493 6.04 20.04 18.42
N ASP A 494 5.28 19.63 17.40
CA ASP A 494 4.72 20.52 16.38
C ASP A 494 3.76 21.56 17.00
N SER A 495 2.94 21.15 17.97
CA SER A 495 2.06 22.08 18.70
C SER A 495 2.85 23.08 19.54
N ASN A 496 3.93 22.66 20.18
CA ASN A 496 4.83 23.55 20.92
C ASN A 496 5.58 24.49 19.98
N HIS A 497 5.99 24.05 18.79
CA HIS A 497 6.61 24.90 17.77
C HIS A 497 5.69 26.06 17.36
N ILE A 498 4.42 25.76 17.02
CA ILE A 498 3.43 26.79 16.64
C ILE A 498 3.18 27.78 17.81
N LEU A 499 3.02 27.28 19.04
CA LEU A 499 2.86 28.13 20.22
C LEU A 499 4.10 28.99 20.50
N ASN A 500 5.31 28.43 20.34
CA ASN A 500 6.57 29.16 20.49
C ASN A 500 6.76 30.23 19.41
N ASN A 501 6.24 30.01 18.19
CA ASN A 501 6.29 31.01 17.12
C ASN A 501 5.33 32.17 17.40
N ILE A 502 4.13 31.87 17.92
CA ILE A 502 3.19 32.88 18.43
C ILE A 502 3.82 33.69 19.58
N ASP A 503 4.40 33.03 20.58
CA ASP A 503 5.10 33.67 21.71
C ASP A 503 6.27 34.56 21.23
N GLN A 504 7.06 34.08 20.26
CA GLN A 504 8.16 34.84 19.65
C GLN A 504 7.69 36.08 18.90
N GLN A 505 6.62 35.97 18.10
CA GLN A 505 6.09 37.09 17.32
C GLN A 505 5.41 38.13 18.22
N ASP A 506 4.71 37.70 19.28
CA ASP A 506 4.28 38.59 20.37
C ASP A 506 5.48 39.27 21.07
N GLN A 507 6.58 38.55 21.34
CA GLN A 507 7.79 39.17 21.91
C GLN A 507 8.46 40.15 20.93
N GLN A 508 8.49 39.87 19.63
CA GLN A 508 9.04 40.78 18.63
C GLN A 508 8.28 42.11 18.59
N TYR A 509 6.94 42.08 18.61
CA TYR A 509 6.14 43.31 18.73
C TYR A 509 6.40 44.02 20.08
N ILE A 510 6.38 43.30 21.20
CA ILE A 510 6.64 43.88 22.53
C ILE A 510 8.02 44.57 22.58
N HIS A 511 9.06 43.93 22.06
CA HIS A 511 10.44 44.46 21.98
C HIS A 511 10.55 45.65 21.01
N LEU A 512 9.89 45.58 19.84
CA LEU A 512 9.80 46.68 18.88
C LEU A 512 9.15 47.92 19.49
N ILE A 513 8.22 47.77 20.43
CA ILE A 513 7.62 48.87 21.18
C ILE A 513 8.52 49.32 22.35
N GLN A 514 9.06 48.40 23.14
CA GLN A 514 9.87 48.73 24.33
C GLN A 514 11.19 49.42 24.01
N ASN A 515 11.92 48.95 22.98
CA ASN A 515 13.20 49.55 22.59
C ASN A 515 13.01 50.90 21.88
N ASN A 516 11.81 51.16 21.34
CA ASN A 516 11.44 52.41 20.69
C ASN A 516 10.62 53.33 21.61
N ALA A 517 10.93 53.29 22.92
CA ALA A 517 10.39 54.20 23.93
C ALA A 517 10.54 55.69 23.53
N ASN A 518 11.49 56.03 22.67
CA ASN A 518 11.61 57.33 22.00
C ASN A 518 11.50 57.17 20.46
N PRO A 519 10.35 57.49 19.84
CA PRO A 519 10.14 57.37 18.38
C PRO A 519 11.08 58.22 17.50
N ILE A 520 11.79 59.19 18.10
CA ILE A 520 12.76 60.03 17.39
C ILE A 520 14.04 59.23 17.06
N ASP A 521 14.29 58.13 17.76
CA ASP A 521 15.56 57.39 17.74
C ASP A 521 15.42 56.12 16.88
N THR A 522 14.19 55.62 16.75
CA THR A 522 13.71 54.50 15.92
C THR A 522 14.17 54.59 14.46
N LEU A 523 14.59 53.48 13.87
CA LEU A 523 14.87 53.38 12.43
C LEU A 523 13.59 53.61 11.60
N HIS A 524 13.69 54.18 10.40
CA HIS A 524 12.51 54.51 9.58
C HIS A 524 11.60 53.29 9.34
N SER A 525 12.21 52.16 8.99
CA SER A 525 11.56 50.85 8.79
C SER A 525 10.85 50.30 10.03
N ASP A 526 11.28 50.69 11.24
CA ASP A 526 10.63 50.29 12.48
C ASP A 526 9.53 51.28 12.87
N LEU A 527 9.72 52.56 12.55
CA LEU A 527 8.72 53.61 12.74
C LEU A 527 7.50 53.37 11.84
N ASP A 528 7.68 52.89 10.61
CA ASP A 528 6.58 52.45 9.73
C ASP A 528 5.80 51.27 10.36
N LYS A 529 6.48 50.28 10.95
CA LYS A 529 5.80 49.19 11.68
C LYS A 529 5.01 49.71 12.89
N LEU A 530 5.55 50.67 13.64
CA LEU A 530 4.84 51.34 14.74
C LEU A 530 3.59 52.09 14.23
N VAL A 531 3.67 52.75 13.07
CA VAL A 531 2.53 53.42 12.42
C VAL A 531 1.48 52.41 11.96
N HIS A 532 1.85 51.31 11.31
CA HIS A 532 0.91 50.26 10.89
C HIS A 532 0.25 49.52 12.07
N MET A 533 0.91 49.44 13.23
CA MET A 533 0.29 48.98 14.49
C MET A 533 -0.68 50.02 15.08
N LEU A 534 -0.35 51.32 15.02
CA LEU A 534 -1.23 52.41 15.48
C LEU A 534 -2.51 52.55 14.63
N GLU A 535 -2.42 52.36 13.31
CA GLU A 535 -3.58 52.26 12.43
C GLU A 535 -4.38 50.95 12.60
N GLY A 536 -3.93 50.05 13.48
CA GLY A 536 -4.57 48.77 13.79
C GLY A 536 -4.33 47.66 12.74
N ASN A 537 -3.87 48.00 11.54
CA ASN A 537 -3.67 47.09 10.42
C ASN A 537 -2.80 45.87 10.78
N THR A 538 -1.63 46.07 11.39
CA THR A 538 -0.73 44.97 11.79
C THR A 538 -1.31 44.13 12.92
N LEU A 539 -1.90 44.76 13.94
CA LEU A 539 -2.40 44.06 15.13
C LEU A 539 -3.71 43.30 14.86
N SER A 540 -4.56 43.80 13.96
CA SER A 540 -5.75 43.09 13.48
C SER A 540 -5.42 41.93 12.55
N HIS A 541 -4.41 42.06 11.68
CA HIS A 541 -3.87 40.92 10.92
C HIS A 541 -3.37 39.83 11.87
N TRP A 542 -2.59 40.19 12.89
CA TRP A 542 -2.04 39.25 13.85
C TRP A 542 -3.10 38.56 14.72
N ASP A 543 -4.17 39.26 15.12
CA ASP A 543 -5.31 38.66 15.83
C ASP A 543 -6.13 37.71 14.93
N LEU A 544 -6.40 38.08 13.68
CA LEU A 544 -7.02 37.20 12.68
C LEU A 544 -6.18 35.93 12.43
N GLN A 545 -4.86 36.08 12.41
CA GLN A 545 -3.90 35.00 12.22
C GLN A 545 -3.85 34.06 13.44
N LYS A 546 -3.80 34.60 14.67
CA LYS A 546 -3.93 33.80 15.90
C LYS A 546 -5.26 33.03 15.95
N LYS A 547 -6.36 33.63 15.50
CA LYS A 547 -7.67 32.96 15.32
C LYS A 547 -7.65 31.90 14.22
N SER A 548 -6.90 32.10 13.14
CA SER A 548 -6.69 31.11 12.07
C SER A 548 -5.95 29.88 12.60
N TYR A 549 -4.83 30.07 13.32
CA TYR A 549 -4.12 28.98 14.00
C TYR A 549 -5.04 28.23 14.97
N GLN A 550 -5.72 28.92 15.89
CA GLN A 550 -6.67 28.30 16.85
C GLN A 550 -7.77 27.48 16.14
N THR A 551 -8.32 28.00 15.04
CA THR A 551 -9.37 27.33 14.25
C THR A 551 -8.84 26.05 13.58
N LYS A 552 -7.68 26.11 12.92
CA LYS A 552 -7.05 24.95 12.29
C LYS A 552 -6.64 23.90 13.33
N PHE A 553 -6.12 24.35 14.47
CA PHE A 553 -5.75 23.50 15.59
C PHE A 553 -6.95 22.75 16.19
N THR A 554 -8.09 23.44 16.34
CA THR A 554 -9.35 22.82 16.77
C THR A 554 -9.87 21.82 15.75
N LYS A 555 -9.72 22.10 14.44
CA LYS A 555 -10.06 21.13 13.38
C LYS A 555 -9.18 19.87 13.46
N ALA A 556 -7.87 20.03 13.62
CA ALA A 556 -6.94 18.91 13.73
C ALA A 556 -7.25 18.01 14.94
N LEU A 557 -7.48 18.59 16.13
CA LEU A 557 -7.90 17.83 17.31
C LEU A 557 -9.22 17.08 17.10
N ASN A 558 -10.22 17.74 16.49
CA ASN A 558 -11.49 17.09 16.17
C ASN A 558 -11.34 15.96 15.15
N TRP A 559 -10.47 16.11 14.14
CA TRP A 559 -10.18 15.08 13.14
C TRP A 559 -9.46 13.89 13.77
N ILE A 560 -8.41 14.11 14.58
CA ILE A 560 -7.71 13.05 15.32
C ILE A 560 -8.69 12.26 16.20
N ALA A 561 -9.56 12.95 16.94
CA ALA A 561 -10.59 12.31 17.76
C ALA A 561 -11.59 11.49 16.92
N GLN A 562 -11.99 11.98 15.74
CA GLN A 562 -12.86 11.24 14.82
C GLN A 562 -12.19 9.97 14.27
N GLU A 563 -10.92 10.05 13.85
CA GLU A 563 -10.16 8.89 13.37
C GLU A 563 -9.95 7.83 14.45
N ILE A 564 -9.68 8.23 15.70
CA ILE A 564 -9.54 7.29 16.81
C ILE A 564 -10.86 6.61 17.14
N ASN A 565 -11.99 7.33 17.12
CA ASN A 565 -13.31 6.72 17.25
C ASN A 565 -13.61 5.76 16.07
N ALA A 566 -13.20 6.11 14.85
CA ALA A 566 -13.37 5.26 13.66
C ALA A 566 -12.46 4.02 13.67
N TYR A 567 -11.26 4.12 14.25
CA TYR A 567 -10.37 2.99 14.52
C TYR A 567 -10.97 2.09 15.62
N GLU A 568 -11.41 2.67 16.74
CA GLU A 568 -12.09 1.96 17.85
C GLU A 568 -13.27 1.13 17.35
N GLN A 569 -14.18 1.71 16.56
CA GLN A 569 -15.34 0.99 16.03
C GLN A 569 -14.95 -0.15 15.08
N ARG A 570 -13.96 0.05 14.21
CA ARG A 570 -13.49 -1.00 13.28
C ARG A 570 -12.75 -2.13 14.02
N PHE A 571 -11.95 -1.78 15.03
CA PHE A 571 -11.30 -2.73 15.92
C PHE A 571 -12.32 -3.57 16.71
N GLN A 572 -13.33 -2.93 17.31
CA GLN A 572 -14.41 -3.63 18.02
C GLN A 572 -15.19 -4.59 17.11
N VAL A 573 -15.41 -4.24 15.84
CA VAL A 573 -16.02 -5.14 14.85
C VAL A 573 -15.14 -6.36 14.58
N GLU A 574 -13.83 -6.19 14.35
CA GLU A 574 -12.97 -7.33 14.03
C GLU A 574 -12.70 -8.23 15.24
N MET A 575 -12.54 -7.68 16.45
CA MET A 575 -12.46 -8.49 17.68
C MET A 575 -13.78 -9.23 17.96
N LYS A 576 -14.94 -8.65 17.57
CA LYS A 576 -16.23 -9.35 17.60
C LYS A 576 -16.33 -10.46 16.54
N ASN A 577 -15.80 -10.24 15.33
CA ASN A 577 -15.70 -11.29 14.31
C ASN A 577 -14.87 -12.48 14.83
N ILE A 578 -13.73 -12.19 15.45
CA ILE A 578 -12.84 -13.20 16.06
C ILE A 578 -13.55 -13.95 17.19
N SER A 579 -14.14 -13.26 18.17
CA SER A 579 -14.79 -13.89 19.33
C SER A 579 -16.14 -14.56 19.03
N SER A 580 -16.82 -14.21 17.93
CA SER A 580 -18.04 -14.89 17.49
C SER A 580 -17.82 -16.34 17.05
N ILE A 581 -16.58 -16.69 16.70
CA ILE A 581 -16.20 -18.05 16.29
C ILE A 581 -16.34 -19.02 17.46
N ASP A 582 -15.85 -18.68 18.66
CA ASP A 582 -16.01 -19.49 19.87
C ASP A 582 -17.49 -19.83 20.13
N GLN A 583 -18.42 -18.92 19.82
CA GLN A 583 -19.86 -19.13 20.02
C GLN A 583 -20.47 -20.07 18.98
N ILE A 584 -20.02 -20.00 17.72
CA ILE A 584 -20.46 -20.91 16.65
C ILE A 584 -19.88 -22.31 16.88
N GLU A 585 -18.59 -22.42 17.21
CA GLU A 585 -17.92 -23.70 17.48
C GLU A 585 -18.49 -24.36 18.75
N GLN A 586 -18.88 -23.61 19.78
CA GLN A 586 -19.65 -24.14 20.92
C GLN A 586 -21.05 -24.64 20.52
N GLN A 587 -21.75 -23.96 19.61
CA GLN A 587 -23.05 -24.43 19.12
C GLN A 587 -22.92 -25.74 18.33
N GLU A 588 -21.88 -25.88 17.50
CA GLU A 588 -21.59 -27.13 16.80
C GLU A 588 -21.22 -28.26 17.78
N GLN A 589 -20.32 -28.04 18.74
CA GLN A 589 -19.99 -29.05 19.76
C GLN A 589 -21.20 -29.50 20.58
N ASN A 590 -22.08 -28.57 20.96
CA ASN A 590 -23.34 -28.88 21.65
C ASN A 590 -24.32 -29.65 20.75
N SER A 591 -24.35 -29.38 19.44
CA SER A 591 -25.14 -30.15 18.47
C SER A 591 -24.68 -31.60 18.37
N TRP A 592 -23.36 -31.84 18.30
CA TRP A 592 -22.78 -33.18 18.34
C TRP A 592 -23.15 -33.92 19.63
N GLN A 593 -22.96 -33.31 20.80
CA GLN A 593 -23.30 -33.95 22.08
C GLN A 593 -24.80 -34.26 22.22
N GLY A 594 -25.67 -33.31 21.83
CA GLY A 594 -27.13 -33.48 21.87
C GLY A 594 -27.66 -34.63 21.02
N SER A 595 -26.95 -35.01 19.96
CA SER A 595 -27.34 -36.13 19.08
C SER A 595 -27.22 -37.52 19.72
N THR A 596 -26.56 -37.65 20.88
CA THR A 596 -26.10 -38.95 21.41
C THR A 596 -26.97 -39.51 22.56
N GLN A 597 -27.96 -38.77 23.07
CA GLN A 597 -28.83 -39.27 24.16
C GLN A 597 -30.05 -40.07 23.64
N LYS A 598 -29.93 -41.40 23.61
CA LYS A 598 -31.10 -42.30 23.56
C LYS A 598 -31.72 -42.49 24.96
N LYS A 599 -33.03 -42.26 25.09
CA LYS A 599 -33.84 -42.77 26.21
C LYS A 599 -34.24 -44.24 25.96
N SER A 600 -34.59 -44.95 27.03
CA SER A 600 -35.04 -46.35 27.02
C SER A 600 -36.22 -46.57 27.97
N MET A 601 -37.09 -47.54 27.64
CA MET A 601 -38.25 -48.03 28.44
C MET A 601 -39.44 -47.04 28.54
N THR A 602 -40.72 -47.46 28.51
CA THR A 602 -41.36 -48.80 28.33
C THR A 602 -42.79 -48.64 27.76
N ASN A 603 -43.37 -49.74 27.22
CA ASN A 603 -44.74 -49.93 26.67
C ASN A 603 -45.85 -49.02 27.28
N TRP A 604 -46.84 -48.49 26.54
CA TRP A 604 -47.74 -49.13 25.55
C TRP A 604 -48.20 -48.18 24.41
N ASP A 605 -48.79 -48.75 23.35
CA ASP A 605 -49.67 -48.16 22.31
C ASP A 605 -49.38 -46.75 21.73
N TYR A 606 -48.78 -46.67 20.53
CA TYR A 606 -49.52 -46.57 19.24
C TYR A 606 -48.57 -46.61 18.02
N PHE A 607 -49.04 -47.12 16.87
CA PHE A 607 -48.38 -47.19 15.55
C PHE A 607 -47.02 -47.94 15.39
N ASP A 608 -47.14 -49.23 15.07
CA ASP A 608 -46.32 -49.91 14.04
C ASP A 608 -46.76 -49.45 12.61
N THR A 609 -46.02 -49.64 11.51
CA THR A 609 -44.77 -50.38 11.24
C THR A 609 -43.95 -49.75 10.09
N LEU A 610 -42.66 -50.07 10.01
CA LEU A 610 -41.79 -50.13 8.79
C LEU A 610 -41.57 -48.87 7.92
N TYR A 611 -40.30 -48.48 7.74
CA TYR A 611 -39.60 -48.71 6.47
C TYR A 611 -38.06 -48.63 6.57
N GLN A 612 -37.36 -49.40 5.73
CA GLN A 612 -35.88 -49.35 5.60
C GLN A 612 -35.43 -48.28 4.58
N TYR A 613 -34.33 -47.59 4.87
CA TYR A 613 -33.65 -46.72 3.89
C TYR A 613 -32.91 -47.53 2.81
N ARG A 614 -33.61 -47.85 1.71
CA ARG A 614 -32.94 -48.17 0.43
C ARG A 614 -32.42 -46.90 -0.23
N LYS A 615 -31.28 -46.97 -0.92
CA LYS A 615 -30.86 -45.91 -1.87
C LYS A 615 -31.88 -45.82 -3.00
N ILE A 616 -32.42 -44.63 -3.23
CA ILE A 616 -33.41 -44.35 -4.29
C ILE A 616 -32.68 -43.76 -5.50
N LYS A 617 -32.95 -44.27 -6.70
CA LYS A 617 -32.65 -43.55 -7.95
C LYS A 617 -33.86 -42.69 -8.31
N ILE A 618 -33.63 -41.39 -8.47
CA ILE A 618 -34.58 -40.47 -9.09
C ILE A 618 -34.00 -40.09 -10.46
N GLN A 619 -34.82 -40.15 -11.49
CA GLN A 619 -34.52 -39.80 -12.87
C GLN A 619 -35.32 -38.54 -13.21
N ILE A 620 -34.64 -37.49 -13.66
CA ILE A 620 -35.26 -36.19 -13.94
C ILE A 620 -35.44 -36.06 -15.45
N LEU A 621 -36.67 -35.73 -15.88
CA LEU A 621 -37.04 -35.58 -17.28
C LEU A 621 -37.48 -34.13 -17.53
N PHE A 622 -36.87 -33.49 -18.51
CA PHE A 622 -37.17 -32.11 -18.89
C PHE A 622 -38.02 -32.08 -20.15
N THR A 623 -39.16 -31.39 -20.09
CA THR A 623 -40.01 -31.09 -21.25
C THR A 623 -39.99 -29.59 -21.54
N GLN A 624 -40.64 -29.15 -22.63
CA GLN A 624 -40.72 -27.72 -22.99
C GLN A 624 -41.60 -26.88 -22.04
N GLN A 625 -42.37 -27.50 -21.15
CA GLN A 625 -43.35 -26.82 -20.28
C GLN A 625 -43.17 -27.15 -18.79
N GLU A 626 -42.62 -28.32 -18.46
CA GLU A 626 -42.45 -28.78 -17.09
C GLU A 626 -41.24 -29.70 -16.89
N THR A 627 -40.70 -29.71 -15.67
CA THR A 627 -39.70 -30.69 -15.22
C THR A 627 -40.38 -31.75 -14.37
N GLN A 628 -40.22 -33.01 -14.76
CA GLN A 628 -40.78 -34.16 -14.06
C GLN A 628 -39.67 -34.91 -13.31
N TYR A 629 -39.95 -35.26 -12.06
CA TYR A 629 -39.11 -36.11 -11.23
C TYR A 629 -39.73 -37.50 -11.23
N LEU A 630 -39.01 -38.50 -11.72
CA LEU A 630 -39.49 -39.88 -11.77
C LEU A 630 -38.69 -40.77 -10.83
N ARG A 631 -39.36 -41.69 -10.16
CA ARG A 631 -38.75 -42.77 -9.38
C ARG A 631 -39.27 -44.09 -9.94
N ASP A 632 -38.34 -45.00 -10.24
CA ASP A 632 -38.67 -46.34 -10.71
C ASP A 632 -39.66 -46.35 -11.92
N GLY A 633 -39.59 -45.31 -12.76
CA GLY A 633 -40.44 -45.10 -13.95
C GLY A 633 -41.73 -44.31 -13.73
N GLN A 634 -42.12 -44.02 -12.49
CA GLN A 634 -43.34 -43.25 -12.16
C GLN A 634 -43.01 -41.81 -11.77
N ILE A 635 -43.83 -40.85 -12.23
CA ILE A 635 -43.70 -39.43 -11.88
C ILE A 635 -44.09 -39.23 -10.41
N ILE A 636 -43.15 -38.75 -9.60
CA ILE A 636 -43.31 -38.44 -8.17
C ILE A 636 -43.35 -36.94 -7.86
N GLY A 637 -43.15 -36.08 -8.87
CA GLY A 637 -43.27 -34.64 -8.75
C GLY A 637 -43.15 -33.94 -10.10
N VAL A 638 -43.87 -32.84 -10.28
CA VAL A 638 -43.91 -32.05 -11.51
C VAL A 638 -43.80 -30.57 -11.16
N ILE A 639 -42.88 -29.86 -11.82
CA ILE A 639 -42.73 -28.40 -11.68
C ILE A 639 -43.01 -27.76 -13.05
N ASN A 640 -44.12 -27.04 -13.13
CA ASN A 640 -44.51 -26.27 -14.30
C ASN A 640 -43.65 -24.99 -14.42
N ILE A 641 -43.02 -24.79 -15.57
CA ILE A 641 -42.10 -23.68 -15.83
C ILE A 641 -42.77 -22.68 -16.78
N LYS A 642 -43.34 -21.63 -16.19
CA LYS A 642 -43.93 -20.52 -16.95
C LYS A 642 -42.83 -19.62 -17.51
N PHE A 643 -42.48 -19.78 -18.79
CA PHE A 643 -41.58 -18.87 -19.50
C PHE A 643 -42.29 -17.55 -19.85
N GLU A 644 -42.10 -16.51 -19.05
CA GLU A 644 -42.21 -15.13 -19.53
C GLU A 644 -40.85 -14.74 -20.15
N MET A 645 -40.81 -14.51 -21.46
CA MET A 645 -39.57 -14.16 -22.18
C MET A 645 -39.17 -12.69 -21.98
N GLY A 646 -38.77 -12.36 -20.76
CA GLY A 646 -37.85 -11.25 -20.52
C GLY A 646 -36.43 -11.66 -20.94
N TRP A 647 -35.86 -10.98 -21.94
CA TRP A 647 -34.48 -11.23 -22.39
C TRP A 647 -33.48 -10.79 -21.31
N SER A 648 -33.07 -11.72 -20.45
CA SER A 648 -32.06 -11.49 -19.41
C SER A 648 -30.64 -11.50 -19.98
N LEU A 649 -29.75 -10.71 -19.37
CA LEU A 649 -28.43 -10.43 -19.94
C LEU A 649 -27.47 -11.62 -19.79
N TRP A 650 -26.88 -12.05 -20.91
CA TRP A 650 -25.62 -12.78 -20.89
C TRP A 650 -24.48 -11.83 -20.54
N THR A 651 -23.97 -11.89 -19.30
CA THR A 651 -22.81 -11.11 -18.87
C THR A 651 -21.52 -11.88 -19.09
N GLU A 652 -20.68 -11.44 -20.04
CA GLU A 652 -19.38 -12.04 -20.35
C GLU A 652 -18.36 -11.71 -19.24
N GLN A 653 -18.23 -12.59 -18.24
CA GLN A 653 -17.30 -12.43 -17.13
C GLN A 653 -15.83 -12.57 -17.58
N LYS A 654 -15.23 -11.49 -18.10
CA LYS A 654 -13.80 -11.42 -18.38
C LYS A 654 -13.00 -11.46 -17.08
N LYS A 655 -12.32 -12.59 -16.86
CA LYS A 655 -11.39 -12.83 -15.76
C LYS A 655 -10.02 -12.25 -16.11
N VAL A 656 -9.53 -11.32 -15.30
CA VAL A 656 -8.19 -10.74 -15.43
C VAL A 656 -7.31 -11.25 -14.28
N TRP A 657 -6.08 -11.65 -14.60
CA TRP A 657 -5.14 -12.21 -13.64
C TRP A 657 -4.35 -11.12 -12.91
N LYS A 658 -4.05 -11.35 -11.63
CA LYS A 658 -3.27 -10.48 -10.74
C LYS A 658 -1.80 -10.98 -10.71
N MET A 659 -0.82 -10.08 -10.66
CA MET A 659 0.62 -10.42 -10.79
C MET A 659 1.36 -10.61 -9.45
N ASP A 660 0.63 -10.82 -8.35
CA ASP A 660 1.13 -10.82 -6.96
C ASP A 660 1.23 -12.22 -6.33
N GLY A 661 1.22 -13.29 -7.13
CA GLY A 661 1.46 -14.67 -6.69
C GLY A 661 0.32 -15.33 -5.91
N ASN A 662 -0.63 -14.56 -5.39
CA ASN A 662 -1.86 -15.05 -4.77
C ASN A 662 -3.03 -14.97 -5.77
N LEU A 663 -3.75 -16.09 -5.94
CA LEU A 663 -4.79 -16.23 -6.97
C LEU A 663 -6.13 -15.60 -6.57
N GLU A 664 -6.24 -14.28 -6.66
CA GLU A 664 -7.51 -13.56 -6.51
C GLU A 664 -8.14 -13.19 -7.86
N TRP A 665 -9.41 -13.56 -8.05
CA TRP A 665 -10.19 -13.22 -9.25
C TRP A 665 -10.84 -11.84 -9.12
N ILE A 666 -10.23 -10.80 -9.69
CA ILE A 666 -10.87 -9.48 -9.79
C ILE A 666 -11.98 -9.54 -10.85
N THR A 667 -13.22 -9.67 -10.39
CA THR A 667 -14.40 -9.65 -11.27
C THR A 667 -14.77 -8.20 -11.60
N ILE A 668 -14.38 -7.74 -12.79
CA ILE A 668 -14.76 -6.42 -13.32
C ILE A 668 -16.26 -6.45 -13.65
N LYS A 669 -17.10 -6.10 -12.67
CA LYS A 669 -18.55 -5.91 -12.85
C LYS A 669 -18.78 -4.78 -13.85
N GLY A 670 -19.21 -5.09 -15.07
CA GLY A 670 -19.65 -4.08 -16.03
C GLY A 670 -19.23 -4.32 -17.48
N CYS A 671 -18.23 -5.16 -17.76
CA CYS A 671 -17.90 -5.53 -19.14
C CYS A 671 -19.11 -6.20 -19.79
N SER A 672 -19.75 -5.51 -20.74
CA SER A 672 -21.06 -5.90 -21.28
C SER A 672 -21.33 -5.22 -22.62
N GLY A 673 -22.26 -5.80 -23.37
CA GLY A 673 -22.76 -5.29 -24.65
C GLY A 673 -23.46 -6.40 -25.41
N GLN A 674 -23.82 -6.15 -26.68
CA GLN A 674 -24.55 -7.12 -27.51
C GLN A 674 -23.70 -7.62 -28.68
N TYR A 675 -23.91 -8.87 -29.07
CA TYR A 675 -23.38 -9.43 -30.31
C TYR A 675 -24.54 -9.57 -31.31
N SER A 676 -24.31 -9.13 -32.55
CA SER A 676 -25.17 -9.40 -33.69
C SER A 676 -25.23 -10.91 -33.99
N ILE A 677 -26.24 -11.34 -34.77
CA ILE A 677 -26.40 -12.73 -35.24
C ILE A 677 -25.15 -13.30 -35.96
N ASN A 678 -24.29 -12.43 -36.48
CA ASN A 678 -23.03 -12.77 -37.15
C ASN A 678 -21.82 -12.82 -36.18
N GLY A 679 -22.04 -12.88 -34.85
CA GLY A 679 -20.98 -12.98 -33.83
C GLY A 679 -20.16 -11.70 -33.61
N LYS A 680 -20.49 -10.61 -34.31
CA LYS A 680 -19.79 -9.31 -34.20
C LYS A 680 -20.47 -8.40 -33.18
N LYS A 681 -19.68 -7.60 -32.45
CA LYS A 681 -20.20 -6.56 -31.55
C LYS A 681 -21.17 -5.60 -32.25
N HIS A 682 -22.25 -5.27 -31.57
CA HIS A 682 -23.30 -4.34 -32.01
C HIS A 682 -23.97 -3.69 -30.78
N GLY A 683 -24.60 -2.53 -30.95
CA GLY A 683 -25.25 -1.77 -29.88
C GLY A 683 -24.27 -1.18 -28.87
N GLN A 684 -24.76 -0.80 -27.70
CA GLN A 684 -23.98 -0.19 -26.62
C GLN A 684 -23.04 -1.21 -25.95
N TRP A 685 -21.82 -0.78 -25.62
CA TRP A 685 -20.74 -1.60 -25.08
C TRP A 685 -19.95 -0.89 -23.99
N ILE A 686 -19.39 -1.70 -23.08
CA ILE A 686 -18.39 -1.32 -22.09
C ILE A 686 -17.13 -2.16 -22.33
N ASP A 687 -16.07 -1.51 -22.81
CA ASP A 687 -14.76 -2.11 -23.10
C ASP A 687 -13.71 -1.75 -22.05
N ILE A 688 -12.75 -2.64 -21.83
CA ILE A 688 -11.58 -2.39 -20.99
C ILE A 688 -10.54 -1.60 -21.81
N ILE A 689 -9.96 -0.51 -21.28
CA ILE A 689 -8.89 0.22 -21.98
C ILE A 689 -7.66 -0.67 -22.23
N LYS A 690 -6.92 -0.39 -23.32
CA LYS A 690 -5.73 -1.19 -23.71
C LYS A 690 -4.65 -1.25 -22.63
N ASN A 691 -4.51 -0.19 -21.83
CA ASN A 691 -3.57 -0.03 -20.72
C ASN A 691 -4.25 -0.18 -19.34
N TYR A 692 -5.29 -1.03 -19.24
CA TYR A 692 -5.96 -1.27 -17.96
C TYR A 692 -5.04 -1.87 -16.91
N TRP A 693 -5.10 -1.29 -15.71
CA TRP A 693 -4.52 -1.87 -14.50
C TRP A 693 -5.44 -1.61 -13.30
N SER A 694 -5.31 -2.46 -12.28
CA SER A 694 -6.22 -2.53 -11.13
C SER A 694 -6.26 -1.25 -10.26
N GLN A 695 -5.28 -0.35 -10.40
CA GLN A 695 -5.20 0.93 -9.71
C GLN A 695 -5.81 2.12 -10.49
N ALA A 696 -6.15 1.94 -11.77
CA ALA A 696 -6.81 2.96 -12.59
C ALA A 696 -8.28 2.62 -12.90
N GLN A 697 -8.60 1.32 -13.06
CA GLN A 697 -9.98 0.80 -13.23
C GLN A 697 -10.81 1.43 -14.37
N VAL A 698 -10.14 2.04 -15.35
CA VAL A 698 -10.80 2.76 -16.45
C VAL A 698 -11.44 1.81 -17.46
N TYR A 699 -12.58 2.21 -18.00
CA TYR A 699 -13.26 1.55 -19.12
C TYR A 699 -13.71 2.57 -20.17
N GLU A 700 -13.93 2.10 -21.40
CA GLU A 700 -14.54 2.88 -22.48
C GLU A 700 -16.01 2.48 -22.64
N VAL A 701 -16.91 3.46 -22.80
CA VAL A 701 -18.33 3.26 -23.05
C VAL A 701 -18.70 3.88 -24.40
N GLY A 702 -19.40 3.16 -25.27
CA GLY A 702 -19.88 3.68 -26.55
C GLY A 702 -20.55 2.62 -27.41
N GLU A 703 -20.87 2.98 -28.66
CA GLU A 703 -21.62 2.10 -29.56
C GLU A 703 -20.73 1.37 -30.57
N TYR A 704 -21.06 0.11 -30.85
CA TYR A 704 -20.57 -0.64 -32.00
C TYR A 704 -21.69 -0.84 -33.03
N ASP A 705 -21.34 -0.83 -34.32
CA ASP A 705 -22.14 -1.51 -35.33
C ASP A 705 -21.27 -2.47 -36.17
N ASN A 706 -21.78 -3.67 -36.42
CA ASN A 706 -21.17 -4.68 -37.28
C ASN A 706 -19.67 -4.95 -36.98
N GLY A 707 -19.25 -4.78 -35.73
CA GLY A 707 -17.86 -4.91 -35.24
C GLY A 707 -17.01 -3.63 -35.25
N TYR A 708 -17.51 -2.51 -35.75
CA TYR A 708 -16.82 -1.21 -35.79
C TYR A 708 -17.34 -0.28 -34.69
N ARG A 709 -16.47 0.52 -34.07
CA ARG A 709 -16.87 1.58 -33.14
C ARG A 709 -17.51 2.74 -33.92
N ILE A 710 -18.63 3.25 -33.42
CA ILE A 710 -19.37 4.37 -34.01
C ILE A 710 -19.85 5.35 -32.92
N GLY A 711 -20.12 6.60 -33.32
CA GLY A 711 -20.69 7.64 -32.47
C GLY A 711 -19.75 8.07 -31.34
N ASN A 712 -20.33 8.65 -30.29
CA ASN A 712 -19.57 9.15 -29.15
C ASN A 712 -19.11 8.01 -28.23
N TRP A 713 -17.83 8.01 -27.92
CA TRP A 713 -17.16 7.08 -27.01
C TRP A 713 -16.56 7.84 -25.83
N LYS A 714 -16.72 7.33 -24.62
CA LYS A 714 -16.36 7.98 -23.34
C LYS A 714 -15.41 7.10 -22.54
N CYS A 715 -14.29 7.64 -22.09
CA CYS A 715 -13.41 6.99 -21.12
C CYS A 715 -13.87 7.36 -19.71
N VAL A 716 -14.20 6.35 -18.89
CA VAL A 716 -14.80 6.54 -17.56
C VAL A 716 -13.88 5.96 -16.48
N CYS A 717 -13.59 6.77 -15.46
CA CYS A 717 -12.76 6.42 -14.30
C CYS A 717 -13.50 6.83 -13.02
N GLU A 718 -13.67 5.93 -12.06
CA GLU A 718 -14.40 6.19 -10.80
C GLU A 718 -15.84 6.75 -10.96
N LYS A 719 -16.45 6.56 -12.15
CA LYS A 719 -17.73 7.13 -12.67
C LYS A 719 -17.63 8.54 -13.25
N GLU A 720 -16.47 9.20 -13.20
CA GLU A 720 -16.21 10.44 -13.93
C GLU A 720 -15.85 10.16 -15.39
N GLU A 721 -16.28 11.03 -16.30
CA GLU A 721 -15.86 11.04 -17.70
C GLU A 721 -14.51 11.77 -17.82
N VAL A 722 -13.44 11.01 -17.99
CA VAL A 722 -12.05 11.51 -18.01
C VAL A 722 -11.45 11.60 -19.41
N GLY A 723 -12.17 11.14 -20.44
CA GLY A 723 -11.77 11.26 -21.83
C GLY A 723 -12.81 10.73 -22.80
N GLY A 724 -12.48 10.64 -24.08
CA GLY A 724 -13.41 10.20 -25.13
C GLY A 724 -13.30 10.98 -26.44
N GLY A 725 -14.28 10.80 -27.32
CA GLY A 725 -14.44 11.49 -28.61
C GLY A 725 -15.33 10.69 -29.58
N GLU A 726 -15.45 11.16 -30.83
CA GLU A 726 -16.34 10.54 -31.83
C GLU A 726 -15.61 9.56 -32.77
N TYR A 727 -16.25 8.43 -33.08
CA TYR A 727 -15.91 7.58 -34.23
C TYR A 727 -16.95 7.75 -35.35
N ASN A 728 -16.49 8.09 -36.55
CA ASN A 728 -17.27 8.04 -37.78
C ASN A 728 -16.89 6.80 -38.62
N GLN A 729 -17.43 6.69 -39.84
CA GLN A 729 -17.19 5.55 -40.75
C GLN A 729 -15.70 5.34 -41.11
N ASN A 730 -14.85 6.37 -40.97
CA ASN A 730 -13.40 6.31 -41.18
C ASN A 730 -12.61 6.14 -39.88
N GLY A 731 -13.26 5.90 -38.73
CA GLY A 731 -12.65 5.82 -37.40
C GLY A 731 -12.69 7.15 -36.64
N LYS A 732 -11.68 7.44 -35.82
CA LYS A 732 -11.66 8.63 -34.94
C LYS A 732 -11.77 9.93 -35.75
N SER A 733 -12.66 10.81 -35.28
CA SER A 733 -12.91 12.16 -35.83
C SER A 733 -13.29 13.17 -34.75
N GLY A 734 -13.12 14.45 -35.04
CA GLY A 734 -13.51 15.56 -34.16
C GLY A 734 -12.56 15.70 -32.97
N THR A 735 -13.01 16.40 -31.93
CA THR A 735 -12.25 16.57 -30.68
C THR A 735 -12.17 15.26 -29.91
N TRP A 736 -10.98 14.98 -29.37
CA TRP A 736 -10.67 13.76 -28.62
C TRP A 736 -9.81 14.08 -27.40
N ILE A 737 -10.14 13.45 -26.29
CA ILE A 737 -9.34 13.41 -25.07
C ILE A 737 -8.87 11.97 -24.87
N GLU A 738 -7.59 11.71 -25.13
CA GLU A 738 -6.97 10.39 -24.91
C GLU A 738 -6.28 10.34 -23.55
N LEU A 739 -6.22 9.16 -22.93
CA LEU A 739 -5.50 8.96 -21.66
C LEU A 739 -4.06 8.52 -21.93
N SER A 740 -3.10 8.89 -21.08
CA SER A 740 -1.73 8.35 -21.16
C SER A 740 -1.67 6.86 -20.81
N ASN A 741 -0.63 6.17 -21.25
CA ASN A 741 -0.41 4.77 -20.86
C ASN A 741 -0.27 4.63 -19.33
N GLU A 742 0.31 5.66 -18.72
CA GLU A 742 0.62 5.85 -17.30
C GLU A 742 -0.58 6.40 -16.48
N PHE A 743 -1.76 6.56 -17.08
CA PHE A 743 -2.93 7.13 -16.40
C PHE A 743 -3.35 6.28 -15.19
N TRP A 744 -3.53 6.92 -14.04
CA TRP A 744 -4.04 6.30 -12.82
C TRP A 744 -4.61 7.31 -11.82
N GLN A 745 -5.20 6.81 -10.73
CA GLN A 745 -5.92 7.61 -9.75
C GLN A 745 -5.11 8.79 -9.17
N ARG A 746 -3.77 8.68 -9.07
CA ARG A 746 -2.88 9.74 -8.55
C ARG A 746 -2.30 10.66 -9.62
N SER A 747 -2.05 10.16 -10.83
CA SER A 747 -1.57 10.94 -11.97
C SER A 747 -2.49 10.74 -13.17
N GLN A 748 -3.42 11.68 -13.36
CA GLN A 748 -4.36 11.66 -14.47
C GLN A 748 -3.81 12.55 -15.60
N VAL A 749 -3.08 11.94 -16.54
CA VAL A 749 -2.57 12.62 -17.73
C VAL A 749 -3.47 12.33 -18.93
N THR A 750 -3.93 13.38 -19.60
CA THR A 750 -4.72 13.26 -20.84
C THR A 750 -4.18 14.15 -21.96
N TYR A 751 -4.53 13.81 -23.20
CA TYR A 751 -4.11 14.50 -24.43
C TYR A 751 -5.37 14.96 -25.17
N ASN A 752 -5.59 16.27 -25.25
CA ASN A 752 -6.78 16.87 -25.87
C ASN A 752 -6.42 17.49 -27.22
N GLY A 753 -7.09 17.09 -28.31
CA GLY A 753 -6.89 17.66 -29.64
C GLY A 753 -7.80 17.05 -30.70
N GLU A 754 -7.57 17.39 -31.97
CA GLU A 754 -8.44 16.94 -33.07
C GLU A 754 -7.93 15.68 -33.79
N TYR A 755 -8.87 14.82 -34.17
CA TYR A 755 -8.69 13.71 -35.09
C TYR A 755 -9.40 13.96 -36.43
N LYS A 756 -8.78 13.51 -37.51
CA LYS A 756 -9.38 13.46 -38.86
C LYS A 756 -9.01 12.13 -39.53
N ASN A 757 -9.97 11.24 -39.72
CA ASN A 757 -9.78 9.90 -40.31
C ASN A 757 -8.65 9.10 -39.61
N ASN A 758 -8.71 8.94 -38.29
CA ASN A 758 -7.67 8.33 -37.43
C ASN A 758 -6.30 9.05 -37.37
N ASN A 759 -6.10 10.18 -38.04
CA ASN A 759 -4.87 10.98 -37.97
C ASN A 759 -5.03 12.16 -36.99
N LYS A 760 -4.04 12.40 -36.12
CA LYS A 760 -4.02 13.51 -35.15
C LYS A 760 -3.65 14.80 -35.86
N VAL A 761 -4.55 15.77 -35.94
CA VAL A 761 -4.34 17.05 -36.65
C VAL A 761 -4.30 18.24 -35.70
N GLY A 762 -3.65 19.33 -36.14
CA GLY A 762 -3.72 20.61 -35.44
C GLY A 762 -2.99 20.63 -34.09
N ARG A 763 -3.47 21.47 -33.16
CA ARG A 763 -2.94 21.60 -31.80
C ARG A 763 -3.44 20.44 -30.94
N TRP A 764 -2.54 19.87 -30.16
CA TRP A 764 -2.81 18.85 -29.14
C TRP A 764 -2.21 19.31 -27.82
N ASN A 765 -3.04 19.52 -26.80
CA ASN A 765 -2.66 19.95 -25.46
C ASN A 765 -2.46 18.72 -24.56
N ILE A 766 -1.53 18.81 -23.60
CA ILE A 766 -1.35 17.80 -22.56
C ILE A 766 -1.89 18.37 -21.26
N LEU A 767 -2.88 17.69 -20.71
CA LEU A 767 -3.59 18.06 -19.51
C LEU A 767 -3.19 17.11 -18.36
N TYR A 768 -3.02 17.65 -17.16
CA TYR A 768 -2.73 16.87 -15.95
C TYR A 768 -3.70 17.22 -14.84
N ARG A 769 -4.11 16.20 -14.06
CA ARG A 769 -4.86 16.35 -12.81
C ARG A 769 -4.27 15.44 -11.74
N GLU A 770 -3.86 16.05 -10.65
CA GLU A 770 -3.41 15.38 -9.42
C GLU A 770 -4.63 14.93 -8.60
N LYS A 771 -4.51 13.85 -7.81
CA LYS A 771 -5.64 13.37 -6.99
C LYS A 771 -6.09 14.44 -5.99
N GLY A 772 -7.36 14.81 -6.07
CA GLY A 772 -7.98 15.82 -5.20
C GLY A 772 -7.96 17.25 -5.74
N LYS A 773 -7.22 17.53 -6.83
CA LYS A 773 -7.44 18.75 -7.64
C LYS A 773 -8.65 18.48 -8.54
N GLU A 774 -9.68 19.33 -8.50
CA GLU A 774 -10.92 19.12 -9.27
C GLU A 774 -10.70 19.30 -10.79
N MET A 775 -9.92 20.33 -11.16
CA MET A 775 -9.65 20.74 -12.53
C MET A 775 -8.35 20.15 -13.09
N PHE A 776 -8.30 20.01 -14.41
CA PHE A 776 -7.09 19.74 -15.17
C PHE A 776 -6.33 21.05 -15.47
N GLU A 777 -5.01 20.98 -15.48
CA GLU A 777 -4.08 22.05 -15.89
C GLU A 777 -3.36 21.68 -17.21
N GLU A 778 -3.12 22.64 -18.10
CA GLU A 778 -2.32 22.40 -19.31
C GLU A 778 -0.82 22.49 -19.00
N ILE A 779 -0.16 21.34 -18.97
CA ILE A 779 1.28 21.20 -18.69
C ILE A 779 2.14 21.10 -19.95
N GLY A 780 1.54 20.88 -21.12
CA GLY A 780 2.28 20.67 -22.36
C GLY A 780 1.43 20.55 -23.62
N GLY A 781 2.01 19.94 -24.66
CA GLY A 781 1.40 19.84 -25.98
C GLY A 781 2.22 20.46 -27.10
N GLY A 782 1.69 20.41 -28.31
CA GLY A 782 2.33 20.89 -29.53
C GLY A 782 1.43 20.70 -30.74
N SER A 783 1.96 20.84 -31.95
CA SER A 783 1.18 20.71 -33.19
C SER A 783 1.55 19.48 -34.02
N TYR A 784 0.54 18.97 -34.73
CA TYR A 784 0.68 18.04 -35.85
C TYR A 784 0.39 18.74 -37.18
N ASP A 785 0.93 18.19 -38.26
CA ASP A 785 0.73 18.65 -39.62
C ASP A 785 -0.72 18.43 -40.14
N LYS A 786 -0.99 18.90 -41.36
CA LYS A 786 -2.32 18.76 -42.00
C LYS A 786 -2.63 17.34 -42.51
N GLY A 787 -1.62 16.51 -42.73
CA GLY A 787 -1.77 15.06 -42.95
C GLY A 787 -2.06 14.30 -41.66
N GLY A 788 -1.61 14.83 -40.52
CA GLY A 788 -2.01 14.45 -39.17
C GLY A 788 -1.23 13.28 -38.56
N GLN A 789 0.06 13.19 -38.88
CA GLN A 789 0.96 12.17 -38.32
C GLN A 789 2.32 12.75 -37.92
N ILE A 790 2.67 13.94 -38.42
CA ILE A 790 4.00 14.52 -38.30
C ILE A 790 3.96 15.65 -37.28
N LYS A 791 4.67 15.49 -36.16
CA LYS A 791 4.88 16.57 -35.19
C LYS A 791 5.64 17.73 -35.86
N ILE A 792 5.19 18.96 -35.61
CA ILE A 792 5.77 20.19 -36.17
C ILE A 792 5.77 21.33 -35.14
N GLY A 793 6.77 22.22 -35.25
CA GLY A 793 6.93 23.39 -34.40
C GLY A 793 7.20 23.05 -32.94
N GLN A 794 6.93 24.00 -32.05
CA GLN A 794 7.16 23.85 -30.62
C GLN A 794 6.30 22.73 -30.03
N TRP A 795 6.96 21.91 -29.22
CA TRP A 795 6.36 20.81 -28.47
C TRP A 795 6.86 20.82 -27.03
N ILE A 796 5.96 20.39 -26.16
CA ILE A 796 6.23 20.00 -24.79
C ILE A 796 5.80 18.54 -24.67
N GLU A 797 6.76 17.65 -24.42
CA GLU A 797 6.53 16.21 -24.22
C GLU A 797 6.73 15.84 -22.75
N LEU A 798 6.03 14.81 -22.28
CA LEU A 798 6.29 14.23 -20.97
C LEU A 798 7.45 13.24 -21.03
N SER A 799 8.00 12.89 -19.87
CA SER A 799 8.90 11.75 -19.70
C SER A 799 8.19 10.41 -19.71
N ASP A 800 8.86 9.37 -20.23
CA ASP A 800 8.52 7.97 -19.95
C ASP A 800 8.40 7.77 -18.42
N GLY A 801 7.24 7.31 -17.96
CA GLY A 801 6.96 7.23 -16.52
C GLY A 801 6.74 8.60 -15.85
N PHE A 802 5.84 9.43 -16.39
CA PHE A 802 5.36 10.64 -15.72
C PHE A 802 4.31 10.28 -14.65
N TRP A 803 4.62 10.54 -13.37
CA TRP A 803 3.71 10.35 -12.23
C TRP A 803 3.89 11.48 -11.20
N ASP A 804 3.06 11.50 -10.16
CA ASP A 804 2.98 12.53 -9.11
C ASP A 804 4.36 12.92 -8.53
N TYR A 805 5.26 11.96 -8.31
CA TYR A 805 6.61 12.20 -7.77
C TYR A 805 7.70 12.41 -8.84
N SER A 806 7.34 12.42 -10.13
CA SER A 806 8.24 12.27 -11.28
C SER A 806 7.70 13.05 -12.50
N GLN A 807 7.58 14.36 -12.33
CA GLN A 807 6.93 15.24 -13.30
C GLN A 807 7.96 16.01 -14.15
N PHE A 808 8.50 15.37 -15.19
CA PHE A 808 9.43 16.01 -16.14
C PHE A 808 8.76 16.30 -17.48
N ILE A 809 9.11 17.44 -18.07
CA ILE A 809 8.70 17.80 -19.44
C ILE A 809 9.89 18.27 -20.28
N PHE A 810 9.91 17.85 -21.54
CA PHE A 810 10.92 18.23 -22.53
C PHE A 810 10.32 19.25 -23.50
N LYS A 811 10.87 20.46 -23.55
CA LYS A 811 10.39 21.55 -24.42
C LYS A 811 11.40 21.83 -25.54
N GLY A 812 10.97 21.81 -26.80
CA GLY A 812 11.79 22.12 -27.96
C GLY A 812 11.03 21.97 -29.28
N ASP A 813 11.73 22.11 -30.41
CA ASP A 813 11.10 22.14 -31.73
C ASP A 813 11.13 20.79 -32.46
N TYR A 814 10.05 20.53 -33.19
CA TYR A 814 9.92 19.45 -34.17
C TYR A 814 9.91 19.97 -35.61
N LYS A 815 10.64 19.29 -36.49
CA LYS A 815 10.65 19.52 -37.95
C LYS A 815 10.52 18.16 -38.63
N ASN A 816 9.50 18.00 -39.47
CA ASN A 816 9.19 16.73 -40.16
C ASN A 816 9.18 15.50 -39.22
N GLY A 817 8.62 15.63 -38.01
CA GLY A 817 8.52 14.54 -37.04
C GLY A 817 9.84 14.19 -36.34
N ARG A 818 10.92 14.94 -36.55
CA ARG A 818 12.21 14.81 -35.86
C ARG A 818 12.43 15.98 -34.90
N LYS A 819 13.09 15.70 -33.77
CA LYS A 819 13.55 16.74 -32.83
C LYS A 819 14.72 17.51 -33.45
N VAL A 820 14.64 18.84 -33.46
CA VAL A 820 15.68 19.73 -34.01
C VAL A 820 16.04 20.83 -33.01
N GLY A 821 17.23 21.41 -33.17
CA GLY A 821 17.65 22.58 -32.42
C GLY A 821 17.74 22.35 -30.90
N LYS A 822 17.51 23.41 -30.11
CA LYS A 822 17.64 23.35 -28.65
C LYS A 822 16.44 22.67 -28.01
N TRP A 823 16.70 21.69 -27.16
CA TRP A 823 15.71 21.00 -26.35
C TRP A 823 16.05 21.19 -24.88
N SER A 824 15.06 21.59 -24.08
CA SER A 824 15.21 21.95 -22.67
C SER A 824 14.42 20.99 -21.78
N THR A 825 15.02 20.56 -20.68
CA THR A 825 14.42 19.61 -19.74
C THR A 825 13.97 20.36 -18.49
N TRP A 826 12.72 20.19 -18.11
CA TRP A 826 12.09 20.87 -16.99
C TRP A 826 11.50 19.86 -16.00
N TYR A 827 11.52 20.19 -14.71
CA TYR A 827 10.98 19.39 -13.62
C TYR A 827 10.04 20.24 -12.77
N ARG A 828 8.87 19.70 -12.41
CA ARG A 828 7.97 20.37 -11.46
C ARG A 828 8.50 20.24 -10.04
N LYS A 829 8.76 21.37 -9.40
CA LYS A 829 9.08 21.51 -7.98
C LYS A 829 8.19 22.62 -7.42
N ASP A 830 7.54 22.38 -6.28
CA ASP A 830 6.70 23.37 -5.59
C ASP A 830 5.64 24.00 -6.53
N ASP A 831 4.91 23.12 -7.23
CA ASP A 831 3.94 23.41 -8.30
C ASP A 831 4.46 24.20 -9.53
N LYS A 832 5.77 24.45 -9.63
CA LYS A 832 6.39 25.24 -10.73
C LYS A 832 7.40 24.41 -11.52
N PHE A 833 7.43 24.57 -12.84
CA PHE A 833 8.44 23.93 -13.69
C PHE A 833 9.76 24.73 -13.69
N GLU A 834 10.81 24.15 -13.11
CA GLU A 834 12.20 24.63 -13.18
C GLU A 834 12.93 23.97 -14.36
N GLN A 835 13.78 24.71 -15.10
CA GLN A 835 14.65 24.08 -16.10
C GLN A 835 15.83 23.40 -15.39
N ILE A 836 15.92 22.06 -15.49
CA ILE A 836 16.96 21.23 -14.86
C ILE A 836 17.90 20.53 -15.86
N GLY A 837 17.80 20.84 -17.16
CA GLY A 837 18.71 20.29 -18.17
C GLY A 837 18.33 20.57 -19.62
N GLY A 838 18.74 19.67 -20.50
CA GLY A 838 18.54 19.76 -21.94
C GLY A 838 19.82 19.58 -22.77
N GLY A 839 19.77 19.98 -24.03
CA GLY A 839 20.89 19.96 -24.97
C GLY A 839 20.46 20.42 -26.36
N GLN A 840 21.18 19.98 -27.39
CA GLN A 840 20.91 20.36 -28.78
C GLN A 840 20.87 19.14 -29.72
N TYR A 841 19.89 19.16 -30.62
CA TYR A 841 19.85 18.36 -31.85
C TYR A 841 20.33 19.20 -33.04
N ASP A 842 20.75 18.49 -34.09
CA ASP A 842 21.07 19.05 -35.40
C ASP A 842 19.84 19.59 -36.17
N GLU A 843 20.07 20.10 -37.38
CA GLU A 843 19.03 20.72 -38.23
C GLU A 843 18.32 19.72 -39.18
N GLU A 844 18.93 18.56 -39.44
CA GLU A 844 18.32 17.41 -40.11
C GLU A 844 17.50 16.56 -39.13
N GLY A 845 17.83 16.65 -37.85
CA GLY A 845 17.04 16.20 -36.71
C GLY A 845 17.33 14.78 -36.25
N SER A 846 17.06 14.56 -34.97
CA SER A 846 17.30 13.31 -34.21
C SER A 846 18.76 12.99 -33.85
N ILE A 847 19.77 13.75 -34.31
CA ILE A 847 21.17 13.53 -33.92
C ILE A 847 21.55 14.47 -32.77
N LYS A 848 21.84 13.92 -31.59
CA LYS A 848 22.34 14.73 -30.45
C LYS A 848 23.73 15.29 -30.75
N ILE A 849 23.92 16.57 -30.46
CA ILE A 849 25.17 17.32 -30.62
C ILE A 849 25.41 18.29 -29.45
N GLY A 850 26.67 18.67 -29.24
CA GLY A 850 27.06 19.69 -28.26
C GLY A 850 26.95 19.22 -26.80
N ARG A 851 26.79 20.16 -25.87
CA ARG A 851 26.62 19.86 -24.44
C ARG A 851 25.21 19.35 -24.15
N TRP A 852 25.13 18.33 -23.32
CA TRP A 852 23.89 17.69 -22.89
C TRP A 852 23.88 17.43 -21.38
N MET A 853 22.71 17.62 -20.79
CA MET A 853 22.38 17.31 -19.41
C MET A 853 21.15 16.39 -19.42
N GLU A 854 21.40 15.10 -19.27
CA GLU A 854 20.40 14.03 -19.38
C GLU A 854 19.87 13.62 -18.00
N ILE A 855 18.58 13.32 -17.91
CA ILE A 855 17.97 12.69 -16.73
C ILE A 855 18.26 11.17 -16.75
N ARG A 856 18.47 10.57 -15.57
CA ARG A 856 18.52 9.11 -15.41
C ARG A 856 17.12 8.48 -15.44
N ASP A 857 16.98 7.32 -16.11
CA ASP A 857 15.82 6.43 -15.97
C ASP A 857 15.44 6.21 -14.50
N GLY A 858 14.20 6.53 -14.12
CA GLY A 858 13.77 6.46 -12.72
C GLY A 858 14.30 7.59 -11.84
N PHE A 859 14.44 8.81 -12.38
CA PHE A 859 14.45 10.04 -11.58
C PHE A 859 13.08 10.21 -10.92
N TRP A 860 13.05 10.67 -9.68
CA TRP A 860 11.86 11.11 -8.93
C TRP A 860 12.32 11.99 -7.77
N LEU A 861 11.40 12.54 -6.98
CA LEU A 861 11.68 13.49 -5.88
C LEU A 861 12.90 13.11 -5.01
N GLY A 862 12.98 11.85 -4.56
CA GLY A 862 14.06 11.30 -3.72
C GLY A 862 15.28 10.76 -4.47
N GLN A 863 15.35 10.86 -5.79
CA GLN A 863 16.44 10.31 -6.61
C GLN A 863 16.73 11.21 -7.84
N GLN A 864 17.21 12.42 -7.61
CA GLN A 864 17.46 13.38 -8.67
C GLN A 864 18.88 13.21 -9.24
N LEU A 865 19.03 12.33 -10.24
CA LEU A 865 20.29 12.01 -10.90
C LEU A 865 20.33 12.52 -12.35
N ILE A 866 21.37 13.29 -12.68
CA ILE A 866 21.63 13.80 -14.03
C ILE A 866 23.04 13.42 -14.52
N TYR A 867 23.17 13.33 -15.85
CA TYR A 867 24.42 13.08 -16.56
C TYR A 867 24.78 14.30 -17.40
N LEU A 868 25.86 14.99 -17.05
CA LEU A 868 26.36 16.16 -17.77
C LEU A 868 27.55 15.77 -18.64
N GLY A 869 27.52 16.07 -19.93
CA GLY A 869 28.63 15.80 -20.83
C GLY A 869 28.42 16.34 -22.24
N GLN A 870 29.06 15.71 -23.22
CA GLN A 870 29.00 16.13 -24.63
C GLN A 870 28.65 14.99 -25.59
N TYR A 871 27.92 15.34 -26.65
CA TYR A 871 27.60 14.49 -27.78
C TYR A 871 28.22 15.03 -29.08
N GLN A 872 28.69 14.12 -29.93
CA GLN A 872 29.11 14.40 -31.30
C GLN A 872 28.50 13.32 -32.20
N LYS A 873 27.67 13.72 -33.17
CA LYS A 873 26.95 12.80 -34.07
C LYS A 873 26.22 11.66 -33.32
N ASN A 874 25.54 12.00 -32.22
CA ASN A 874 24.86 11.06 -31.29
C ASN A 874 25.76 10.05 -30.55
N CYS A 875 27.09 10.10 -30.70
CA CYS A 875 28.04 9.43 -29.81
C CYS A 875 28.37 10.28 -28.58
N LYS A 876 28.52 9.66 -27.40
CA LYS A 876 29.00 10.33 -26.19
C LYS A 876 30.52 10.53 -26.27
N VAL A 877 30.99 11.76 -26.03
CA VAL A 877 32.40 12.13 -26.18
C VAL A 877 32.97 12.79 -24.92
N GLY A 878 34.26 12.56 -24.66
CA GLY A 878 35.01 13.26 -23.61
C GLY A 878 34.50 12.98 -22.19
N ARG A 879 34.70 13.94 -21.28
CA ARG A 879 34.27 13.86 -19.87
C ARG A 879 32.74 13.88 -19.77
N TRP A 880 32.22 12.98 -18.95
CA TRP A 880 30.83 12.90 -18.53
C TRP A 880 30.76 12.78 -17.01
N ASP A 881 30.12 13.75 -16.37
CA ASP A 881 29.92 13.83 -14.92
C ASP A 881 28.55 13.29 -14.51
N ILE A 882 28.51 12.55 -13.40
CA ILE A 882 27.25 12.13 -12.75
C ILE A 882 27.00 13.09 -11.60
N MET A 883 25.92 13.88 -11.71
CA MET A 883 25.53 14.81 -10.66
C MET A 883 24.27 14.33 -9.95
N TYR A 884 24.22 14.53 -8.64
CA TYR A 884 23.11 14.12 -7.77
C TYR A 884 22.65 15.29 -6.92
N ARG A 885 21.34 15.41 -6.76
CA ARG A 885 20.71 16.34 -5.82
C ARG A 885 19.86 15.54 -4.83
N PRO A 886 20.25 15.45 -3.55
CA PRO A 886 19.32 15.10 -2.48
C PRO A 886 18.06 15.96 -2.56
N TRP A 887 16.90 15.36 -2.28
CA TRP A 887 15.59 16.03 -2.26
C TRP A 887 15.54 17.31 -1.39
N ASN A 888 16.40 17.40 -0.37
CA ASN A 888 16.55 18.52 0.57
C ASN A 888 17.70 19.49 0.24
N GLN A 889 18.39 19.34 -0.90
CA GLN A 889 19.38 20.30 -1.40
C GLN A 889 18.86 21.02 -2.64
N GLU A 890 19.23 22.30 -2.83
CA GLU A 890 18.90 23.04 -4.06
C GLU A 890 19.82 22.70 -5.25
N LYS A 891 21.07 22.33 -4.96
CA LYS A 891 22.16 22.18 -5.93
C LYS A 891 22.44 20.71 -6.22
N PHE A 892 22.97 20.44 -7.42
CA PHE A 892 23.53 19.14 -7.77
C PHE A 892 25.02 19.09 -7.41
N GLU A 893 25.43 18.07 -6.67
CA GLU A 893 26.83 17.72 -6.38
C GLU A 893 27.36 16.74 -7.45
N ILE A 894 28.61 16.88 -7.90
CA ILE A 894 29.24 15.86 -8.76
C ILE A 894 29.66 14.68 -7.89
N ILE A 895 28.96 13.55 -8.03
CA ILE A 895 29.19 12.36 -7.20
C ILE A 895 29.95 11.24 -7.91
N GLY A 896 30.03 11.30 -9.25
CA GLY A 896 30.73 10.31 -10.08
C GLY A 896 30.95 10.76 -11.53
N GLY A 897 31.23 9.81 -12.44
CA GLY A 897 31.52 10.07 -13.86
C GLY A 897 32.87 9.55 -14.32
N GLY A 898 33.16 9.75 -15.61
CA GLY A 898 34.37 9.27 -16.30
C GLY A 898 34.45 9.81 -17.73
N SER A 899 35.19 9.16 -18.63
CA SER A 899 35.35 9.62 -20.01
C SER A 899 34.90 8.60 -21.06
N TYR A 900 34.53 9.10 -22.25
CA TYR A 900 34.19 8.31 -23.44
C TYR A 900 35.17 8.57 -24.59
N ASP A 901 35.39 7.55 -25.43
CA ASP A 901 36.34 7.53 -26.55
C ASP A 901 36.01 8.46 -27.72
N GLY A 902 34.77 8.94 -27.82
CA GLY A 902 34.32 9.85 -28.86
C GLY A 902 33.77 9.14 -30.10
N GLU A 903 34.48 8.14 -30.61
CA GLU A 903 34.11 7.42 -31.83
C GLU A 903 32.95 6.43 -31.60
N THR A 904 33.03 5.61 -30.56
CA THR A 904 32.08 4.49 -30.36
C THR A 904 31.17 4.65 -29.14
N SER A 905 31.32 5.73 -28.37
CA SER A 905 30.72 5.89 -27.02
C SER A 905 31.17 4.81 -26.02
N ASN A 906 32.36 4.26 -26.21
CA ASN A 906 32.96 3.33 -25.26
C ASN A 906 33.56 4.08 -24.08
N LYS A 907 33.30 3.59 -22.86
CA LYS A 907 33.91 4.10 -21.64
C LYS A 907 35.43 3.86 -21.66
N ILE A 908 36.19 4.86 -21.22
CA ILE A 908 37.65 4.85 -21.09
C ILE A 908 38.12 5.56 -19.82
N GLY A 909 39.30 5.17 -19.32
CA GLY A 909 39.98 5.81 -18.20
C GLY A 909 39.32 5.54 -16.84
N ASN A 910 39.59 6.40 -15.86
CA ASN A 910 38.99 6.32 -14.53
C ASN A 910 37.49 6.64 -14.59
N TRP A 911 36.68 5.82 -13.92
CA TRP A 911 35.24 5.95 -13.80
C TRP A 911 34.79 5.76 -12.35
N ILE A 912 33.78 6.55 -11.98
CA ILE A 912 32.94 6.37 -10.80
C ILE A 912 31.52 6.11 -11.31
N GLU A 913 31.00 4.91 -11.09
CA GLU A 913 29.65 4.52 -11.49
C GLU A 913 28.70 4.43 -10.29
N MET A 914 27.40 4.59 -10.53
CA MET A 914 26.37 4.38 -9.51
C MET A 914 25.92 2.93 -9.50
N SER A 915 25.41 2.44 -8.37
CA SER A 915 24.63 1.20 -8.37
C SER A 915 23.24 1.39 -9.00
N ASP A 916 22.69 0.31 -9.54
CA ASP A 916 21.33 0.28 -10.06
C ASP A 916 20.33 0.68 -8.95
N GLY A 917 20.54 0.14 -7.74
CA GLY A 917 19.78 0.46 -6.53
C GLY A 917 20.18 1.76 -5.81
N PHE A 918 20.99 2.64 -6.41
CA PHE A 918 21.36 3.91 -5.78
C PHE A 918 20.12 4.75 -5.47
N LYS A 919 19.98 5.15 -4.19
CA LYS A 919 18.88 5.96 -3.65
C LYS A 919 19.46 6.99 -2.69
N ALA A 920 18.65 7.95 -2.25
CA ALA A 920 19.04 8.87 -1.18
C ALA A 920 19.61 8.14 0.04
N GLN A 921 18.93 7.11 0.56
CA GLN A 921 19.37 6.31 1.71
C GLN A 921 20.44 5.24 1.40
N GLN A 922 20.97 5.19 0.18
CA GLN A 922 21.86 4.11 -0.27
C GLN A 922 22.82 4.62 -1.35
N GLN A 923 23.83 5.40 -0.92
CA GLN A 923 24.74 6.07 -1.84
C GLN A 923 25.95 5.18 -2.17
N ILE A 924 25.74 4.21 -3.05
CA ILE A 924 26.76 3.22 -3.45
C ILE A 924 27.39 3.59 -4.80
N THR A 925 28.72 3.58 -4.84
CA THR A 925 29.52 3.87 -6.03
C THR A 925 30.58 2.80 -6.30
N TYR A 926 30.89 2.58 -7.58
CA TYR A 926 31.92 1.67 -8.06
C TYR A 926 33.03 2.47 -8.75
N ASN A 927 34.23 2.45 -8.18
CA ASN A 927 35.35 3.28 -8.62
C ASN A 927 36.43 2.38 -9.25
N GLY A 928 36.77 2.58 -10.52
CA GLY A 928 37.80 1.79 -11.19
C GLY A 928 38.10 2.27 -12.61
N GLN A 929 38.67 1.40 -13.44
CA GLN A 929 39.08 1.75 -14.80
C GLN A 929 38.31 1.02 -15.90
N TYR A 930 38.14 1.73 -17.02
CA TYR A 930 37.62 1.22 -18.28
C TYR A 930 38.66 1.30 -19.41
N LYS A 931 38.66 0.30 -20.29
CA LYS A 931 39.43 0.26 -21.53
C LYS A 931 38.52 -0.29 -22.63
N ASN A 932 38.24 0.51 -23.65
CA ASN A 932 37.37 0.17 -24.78
C ASN A 932 36.01 -0.43 -24.34
N GLY A 933 35.33 0.23 -23.39
CA GLY A 933 34.02 -0.20 -22.88
C GLY A 933 34.03 -1.38 -21.90
N LYS A 934 35.20 -1.98 -21.63
CA LYS A 934 35.38 -3.10 -20.68
C LYS A 934 35.98 -2.62 -19.37
N LYS A 935 35.54 -3.20 -18.24
CA LYS A 935 36.17 -2.96 -16.93
C LYS A 935 37.53 -3.65 -16.89
N VAL A 936 38.53 -2.97 -16.32
CA VAL A 936 39.92 -3.45 -16.21
C VAL A 936 40.51 -3.04 -14.86
N GLY A 937 41.57 -3.75 -14.44
CA GLY A 937 42.31 -3.45 -13.22
C GLY A 937 41.45 -3.48 -11.94
N ARG A 938 41.84 -2.65 -10.96
CA ARG A 938 41.17 -2.58 -9.66
C ARG A 938 39.86 -1.80 -9.72
N TRP A 939 38.84 -2.36 -9.10
CA TRP A 939 37.53 -1.74 -8.88
C TRP A 939 37.14 -1.81 -7.41
N ASP A 940 37.00 -0.65 -6.77
CA ASP A 940 36.62 -0.51 -5.36
C ASP A 940 35.13 -0.15 -5.22
N ILE A 941 34.47 -0.69 -4.19
CA ILE A 941 33.07 -0.36 -3.84
C ILE A 941 33.10 0.62 -2.67
N TRP A 942 32.41 1.74 -2.83
CA TRP A 942 32.26 2.78 -1.82
C TRP A 942 30.79 2.96 -1.46
N TYR A 943 30.51 3.13 -0.17
CA TYR A 943 29.19 3.44 0.38
C TYR A 943 29.29 4.75 1.17
N LYS A 944 28.25 5.57 1.08
CA LYS A 944 28.04 6.73 1.94
C LYS A 944 26.73 6.55 2.68
N ASP A 945 26.84 6.51 4.00
CA ASP A 945 25.70 6.63 4.90
C ASP A 945 25.21 8.09 4.92
N ASN A 946 23.90 8.29 5.00
CA ASN A 946 23.32 9.62 5.15
C ASN A 946 23.53 10.21 6.54
N LEU A 947 23.70 9.38 7.57
CA LEU A 947 23.90 9.82 8.95
C LEU A 947 25.31 10.40 9.14
N ASN A 948 26.33 9.72 8.61
CA ASN A 948 27.73 10.09 8.79
C ASN A 948 28.27 11.00 7.66
N GLY A 949 27.68 10.95 6.47
CA GLY A 949 28.03 11.81 5.32
C GLY A 949 29.37 11.49 4.63
N GLU A 950 30.28 10.77 5.29
CA GLU A 950 31.54 10.28 4.74
C GLU A 950 31.35 9.12 3.75
N ARG A 951 32.38 8.84 2.95
CA ARG A 951 32.43 7.68 2.02
C ARG A 951 33.39 6.64 2.57
N GLU A 952 32.87 5.50 3.01
CA GLU A 952 33.66 4.34 3.39
C GLU A 952 33.80 3.34 2.22
N LYS A 953 34.86 2.53 2.28
CA LYS A 953 35.21 1.55 1.24
C LYS A 953 34.85 0.15 1.71
N ILE A 954 33.66 -0.30 1.33
CA ILE A 954 33.05 -1.55 1.81
C ILE A 954 33.35 -2.78 0.94
N GLY A 955 34.05 -2.63 -0.18
CA GLY A 955 34.45 -3.78 -1.00
C GLY A 955 35.23 -3.47 -2.26
N GLY A 956 35.21 -4.41 -3.21
CA GLY A 956 35.93 -4.32 -4.48
C GLY A 956 36.71 -5.59 -4.84
N GLY A 957 37.44 -5.54 -5.94
CA GLY A 957 38.32 -6.60 -6.43
C GLY A 957 39.01 -6.24 -7.74
N LEU A 958 39.45 -7.25 -8.49
CA LEU A 958 40.18 -7.10 -9.76
C LEU A 958 39.35 -7.61 -10.95
N TYR A 959 39.36 -6.84 -12.04
CA TYR A 959 38.94 -7.27 -13.37
C TYR A 959 40.14 -7.57 -14.26
N ASP A 960 39.98 -8.57 -15.11
CA ASP A 960 40.97 -9.07 -16.04
C ASP A 960 41.11 -8.18 -17.30
N ASP A 961 42.36 -7.90 -17.67
CA ASP A 961 42.72 -6.88 -18.66
C ASP A 961 42.30 -7.29 -20.08
N GLY A 962 41.18 -6.71 -20.54
CA GLY A 962 40.64 -6.91 -21.89
C GLY A 962 39.56 -7.97 -22.01
N THR A 963 39.30 -8.78 -20.97
CA THR A 963 38.14 -9.70 -20.94
C THR A 963 36.97 -9.15 -20.12
N SER A 964 37.20 -8.20 -19.20
CA SER A 964 36.21 -7.66 -18.25
C SER A 964 35.67 -8.67 -17.24
N LYS A 965 36.37 -9.78 -17.03
CA LYS A 965 35.98 -10.83 -16.07
C LYS A 965 36.55 -10.57 -14.68
N LYS A 966 35.79 -10.86 -13.63
CA LYS A 966 36.29 -10.86 -12.25
C LYS A 966 37.35 -11.95 -12.07
N ASN A 967 38.46 -11.58 -11.43
CA ASN A 967 39.56 -12.47 -11.03
C ASN A 967 40.08 -12.11 -9.62
N GLY A 968 40.63 -13.09 -8.91
CA GLY A 968 41.28 -12.91 -7.60
C GLY A 968 40.31 -12.60 -6.46
N SER A 969 40.83 -11.95 -5.41
CA SER A 969 40.06 -11.55 -4.23
C SER A 969 38.97 -10.54 -4.56
N TRP A 970 37.77 -10.79 -4.06
CA TRP A 970 36.61 -9.93 -4.23
C TRP A 970 35.79 -9.82 -2.95
N ILE A 971 35.36 -8.61 -2.65
CA ILE A 971 34.26 -8.29 -1.74
C ILE A 971 33.15 -7.67 -2.59
N GLU A 972 31.96 -8.28 -2.57
CA GLU A 972 30.77 -7.79 -3.27
C GLU A 972 29.56 -7.67 -2.35
N LEU A 973 28.54 -6.94 -2.79
CA LEU A 973 27.36 -6.68 -1.99
C LEU A 973 26.30 -7.76 -2.19
N SER A 974 25.51 -8.04 -1.14
CA SER A 974 24.30 -8.84 -1.28
C SER A 974 23.25 -8.15 -2.17
N TYR A 975 22.36 -8.94 -2.79
CA TYR A 975 21.26 -8.42 -3.61
C TYR A 975 20.30 -7.54 -2.80
N GLY A 976 20.13 -7.86 -1.52
CA GLY A 976 19.37 -7.08 -0.54
C GLY A 976 20.23 -6.10 0.27
N PHE A 977 21.38 -5.64 -0.24
CA PHE A 977 22.14 -4.61 0.48
C PHE A 977 21.30 -3.33 0.58
N HIS A 978 21.03 -2.85 1.80
CA HIS A 978 20.48 -1.52 2.08
C HIS A 978 20.86 -1.09 3.52
N TYR A 979 20.48 0.12 3.94
CA TYR A 979 20.92 0.70 5.22
C TYR A 979 20.64 -0.16 6.47
N GLN A 980 19.63 -1.04 6.45
CA GLN A 980 19.29 -1.97 7.55
C GLN A 980 19.86 -3.39 7.36
N GLN A 981 20.41 -3.70 6.19
CA GLN A 981 20.94 -5.03 5.84
C GLN A 981 22.22 -4.84 5.02
N GLN A 982 23.33 -4.56 5.70
CA GLN A 982 24.60 -4.22 5.05
C GLN A 982 25.47 -5.47 4.82
N ILE A 983 24.86 -6.53 4.28
CA ILE A 983 25.51 -7.83 4.09
C ILE A 983 26.41 -7.82 2.85
N ILE A 984 27.67 -8.16 3.05
CA ILE A 984 28.68 -8.36 2.00
C ILE A 984 29.13 -9.83 1.90
N TYR A 985 29.71 -10.15 0.75
CA TYR A 985 30.28 -11.45 0.42
C TYR A 985 31.77 -11.28 0.09
N SER A 986 32.65 -11.93 0.85
CA SER A 986 34.11 -11.92 0.64
C SER A 986 34.59 -13.28 0.13
N GLY A 987 35.42 -13.34 -0.91
CA GLY A 987 35.94 -14.60 -1.44
C GLY A 987 36.80 -14.45 -2.70
N GLN A 988 36.85 -15.50 -3.53
CA GLN A 988 37.69 -15.57 -4.73
C GLN A 988 36.88 -15.77 -6.02
N TYR A 989 37.27 -15.06 -7.09
CA TYR A 989 36.80 -15.28 -8.46
C TYR A 989 37.90 -15.83 -9.38
N LYS A 990 37.51 -16.63 -10.36
CA LYS A 990 38.33 -17.03 -11.50
C LYS A 990 37.49 -17.02 -12.78
N ASN A 991 37.75 -16.09 -13.69
CA ASN A 991 37.03 -15.91 -14.95
C ASN A 991 35.50 -15.81 -14.76
N ASP A 992 35.05 -14.89 -13.90
CA ASP A 992 33.65 -14.71 -13.46
C ASP A 992 32.99 -15.87 -12.68
N LYS A 993 33.66 -17.02 -12.50
CA LYS A 993 33.20 -18.05 -11.57
C LYS A 993 33.65 -17.72 -10.14
N LYS A 994 32.74 -17.79 -9.16
CA LYS A 994 33.09 -17.88 -7.74
C LYS A 994 33.78 -19.23 -7.50
N ILE A 995 34.89 -19.22 -6.76
CA ILE A 995 35.65 -20.42 -6.40
C ILE A 995 36.03 -20.42 -4.92
N GLY A 996 36.19 -21.61 -4.34
CA GLY A 996 36.71 -21.77 -2.98
C GLY A 996 35.75 -21.30 -1.89
N LYS A 997 36.31 -20.83 -0.77
CA LYS A 997 35.55 -20.32 0.38
C LYS A 997 35.06 -18.89 0.13
N TRP A 998 33.83 -18.65 0.53
CA TRP A 998 33.16 -17.36 0.50
C TRP A 998 32.51 -17.08 1.86
N GLU A 999 32.79 -15.93 2.46
CA GLU A 999 32.28 -15.51 3.76
C GLU A 999 31.13 -14.51 3.57
N GLU A 1000 30.01 -14.75 4.23
CA GLU A 1000 28.91 -13.79 4.36
C GLU A 1000 29.11 -13.01 5.66
N ILE A 1001 29.22 -11.68 5.56
CA ILE A 1001 29.55 -10.79 6.68
C ILE A 1001 28.49 -9.69 6.73
N ASP A 1002 27.90 -9.46 7.91
CA ASP A 1002 27.11 -8.27 8.16
C ASP A 1002 28.02 -7.14 8.66
N LEU A 1003 28.03 -6.01 7.95
CA LEU A 1003 28.79 -4.83 8.35
C LEU A 1003 28.18 -4.11 9.56
N VAL A 1004 26.87 -4.24 9.82
CA VAL A 1004 26.24 -3.55 10.97
C VAL A 1004 26.64 -4.23 12.28
N GLY A 1005 26.54 -5.55 12.35
CA GLY A 1005 27.00 -6.34 13.50
C GLY A 1005 28.51 -6.61 13.54
N MET A 1006 29.24 -6.37 12.44
CA MET A 1006 30.64 -6.80 12.23
C MET A 1006 30.84 -8.32 12.44
N ILE A 1007 29.86 -9.13 12.04
CA ILE A 1007 29.78 -10.58 12.31
C ILE A 1007 29.79 -11.38 11.00
N LYS A 1008 30.63 -12.42 10.94
CA LYS A 1008 30.56 -13.48 9.91
C LYS A 1008 29.32 -14.34 10.17
N LEU A 1009 28.32 -14.22 9.29
CA LEU A 1009 27.03 -14.92 9.39
C LEU A 1009 27.15 -16.39 8.97
N LYS A 1010 27.84 -16.67 7.85
CA LYS A 1010 28.08 -18.04 7.36
C LYS A 1010 29.27 -18.13 6.41
N GLU A 1011 29.69 -19.37 6.14
CA GLU A 1011 30.67 -19.71 5.12
C GLU A 1011 30.00 -20.56 4.02
N ILE A 1012 30.33 -20.26 2.77
CA ILE A 1012 29.81 -20.92 1.56
C ILE A 1012 31.01 -21.47 0.79
N ILE A 1013 30.96 -22.73 0.36
CA ILE A 1013 32.05 -23.37 -0.39
C ILE A 1013 31.60 -23.61 -1.82
N TYR A 1014 32.31 -23.00 -2.78
CA TYR A 1014 32.11 -23.20 -4.22
C TYR A 1014 33.16 -24.17 -4.77
N THR A 1015 32.71 -25.35 -5.18
CA THR A 1015 33.49 -26.32 -5.96
C THR A 1015 33.58 -25.88 -7.43
N ASN A 1016 34.71 -26.16 -8.10
CA ASN A 1016 35.00 -25.74 -9.49
C ASN A 1016 34.10 -26.37 -10.56
#